data_AF-A0A5R8LQW9-F1
#
_entry.id   AF-A0A5R8LQW9-F1
#
_cell.length_a   1.000
_cell.length_b   1.000
_cell.length_c   1.000
_cell.angle_alpha   90.00
_cell.angle_beta   90.00
_cell.angle_gamma   90.00
#
_symmetry.space_group_name_H-M   'P 1'
#
loop_
_entity.id
_entity.type
_entity.pdbx_description
1 polymer ?
#
loop_
_entity_poly.entity_id
_entity_poly.type
_entity_poly.pdbx_seq_one_letter_code
_entity_poly.pdbx_strand_id
1 'polypeptide(L)'
;MPTIFNGVPWYDQHQQVVNAVGGCLIQESGKFYLFGEYRQAESTEFAGFSRYVSTDLENWTFTGFALPVQPSGLLGPHRIGDRVKVVRAQTGQYIMLMHTDDEHTFDPVVAYATADRLTDTFTFKGPLLFNNQSIRMWHIGSFTDDDGTNYLLTHEGDIYRLAADGTTAEAKIISNIAPGTEAPAMFRFHDHYFLLASQKTSWEHNDNVYFSADQLTGPWTAHGPFCPPGTLTYNSQTADVALLPTAKGTVPLYLGDRHTYPHLENSTHVWLPLSVHETTFSVPHYWPAWDWYQQREQPLTLTPLAWTGQTNDARMTLKFHGTGITMTGQTGTHGGFAKITLRDEAGQVKTQVYTDFYSLLHEDAPCYRSPTEPLGHYELTIEALGAHGDWYDKARRRYGSNGNRVTITGYHIDHPTNKHPKAVITYHASKQPFALNKIGFNWAQSAVARPEGSGDYQWLQSDIGEGELTIGDQQINLGPGQGILINLNTSYAYHPVTSLWQTSYLSFSGTILDDLIPGLQTANSLFFPVLGTEVLGFIHKHTRYQQTHRYQDDQNAAIVQNFLTKLKPYTARLKADANKQALAEQTLNLLQQHFQENLTNEHLAEMTNYSVQYMLQTFHDLYQTTPRRLLTIYRVIQAKQLLIEQPDLPLSQIARQSGFHSETYMIRAFKRQEHLTPGEFRTIAHQLRS
;
A
#
# COMPACT_ATOMS: atom_id res chain seq x y z
N MET A 1 9.31 28.86 -10.34
CA MET A 1 7.98 29.32 -9.88
C MET A 1 7.80 28.73 -8.50
N PRO A 2 7.16 29.43 -7.56
CA PRO A 2 7.12 28.99 -6.18
C PRO A 2 6.13 27.81 -6.06
N THR A 3 6.65 26.59 -5.89
CA THR A 3 5.88 25.36 -6.02
C THR A 3 5.87 24.57 -4.71
N ILE A 4 4.68 24.18 -4.25
CA ILE A 4 4.52 23.23 -3.14
C ILE A 4 4.45 21.82 -3.72
N PHE A 5 5.25 20.90 -3.18
CA PHE A 5 5.20 19.47 -3.46
C PHE A 5 4.65 18.70 -2.27
N ASN A 6 3.47 18.09 -2.41
CA ASN A 6 2.80 17.39 -1.33
C ASN A 6 3.27 15.93 -1.22
N GLY A 7 3.39 15.43 0.01
CA GLY A 7 3.68 14.03 0.29
C GLY A 7 5.10 13.58 -0.01
N VAL A 8 6.05 14.51 -0.16
CA VAL A 8 7.47 14.25 -0.37
C VAL A 8 8.32 15.05 0.63
N PRO A 9 9.56 14.63 0.94
CA PRO A 9 10.44 15.40 1.81
C PRO A 9 10.75 16.79 1.23
N TRP A 10 10.72 17.80 2.10
CA TRP A 10 11.26 19.14 1.81
C TRP A 10 12.62 19.29 2.45
N TYR A 11 13.46 20.18 1.92
CA TYR A 11 14.83 20.35 2.39
C TYR A 11 15.15 21.79 2.75
N ASP A 12 16.04 21.95 3.72
CA ASP A 12 16.59 23.23 4.11
C ASP A 12 17.89 23.58 3.35
N GLN A 13 18.49 24.71 3.69
CA GLN A 13 19.76 25.18 3.11
C GLN A 13 20.96 24.24 3.35
N HIS A 14 20.84 23.30 4.27
CA HIS A 14 21.83 22.29 4.63
C HIS A 14 21.48 20.90 4.06
N GLN A 15 20.47 20.83 3.18
CA GLN A 15 19.97 19.60 2.57
C GLN A 15 19.43 18.59 3.59
N GLN A 16 19.05 19.07 4.78
CA GLN A 16 18.35 18.29 5.80
C GLN A 16 16.86 18.41 5.59
N VAL A 17 16.11 17.38 5.99
CA VAL A 17 14.64 17.40 5.89
C VAL A 17 14.08 18.54 6.74
N VAL A 18 13.09 19.26 6.20
CA VAL A 18 12.31 20.24 6.96
C VAL A 18 11.48 19.49 7.99
N ASN A 19 11.91 19.55 9.25
CA ASN A 19 11.36 18.80 10.37
C ASN A 19 10.54 19.72 11.27
N ALA A 20 9.28 19.90 10.90
CA ALA A 20 8.34 20.83 11.52
C ALA A 20 6.89 20.33 11.47
N VAL A 21 6.65 19.17 12.08
CA VAL A 21 5.34 18.49 12.13
C VAL A 21 4.41 19.12 13.17
N GLY A 22 3.09 19.03 13.01
CA GLY A 22 2.09 19.50 13.98
C GLY A 22 2.04 21.03 14.14
N GLY A 23 2.73 21.74 13.26
CA GLY A 23 3.13 23.13 13.41
C GLY A 23 2.10 24.19 13.07
N CYS A 24 2.58 25.42 12.87
CA CYS A 24 1.84 26.55 12.31
C CYS A 24 2.70 27.39 11.37
N LEU A 25 2.05 28.13 10.49
CA LEU A 25 2.69 29.04 9.53
C LEU A 25 2.31 30.49 9.83
N ILE A 26 3.31 31.34 10.09
CA ILE A 26 3.11 32.78 10.28
C ILE A 26 3.73 33.55 9.12
N GLN A 27 2.98 34.50 8.56
CA GLN A 27 3.53 35.45 7.61
C GLN A 27 3.83 36.79 8.29
N GLU A 28 5.07 37.27 8.16
CA GLU A 28 5.48 38.56 8.67
C GLU A 28 6.55 39.20 7.76
N SER A 29 6.37 40.48 7.42
CA SER A 29 7.35 41.26 6.64
C SER A 29 7.80 40.57 5.33
N GLY A 30 6.85 39.94 4.62
CA GLY A 30 7.12 39.25 3.35
C GLY A 30 7.83 37.90 3.49
N LYS A 31 7.95 37.37 4.70
CA LYS A 31 8.53 36.05 4.99
C LYS A 31 7.50 35.14 5.64
N PHE A 32 7.67 33.85 5.44
CA PHE A 32 6.92 32.78 6.07
C PHE A 32 7.80 32.12 7.14
N TYR A 33 7.25 31.96 8.33
CA TYR A 33 7.88 31.33 9.48
C TYR A 33 7.09 30.07 9.81
N LEU A 34 7.71 28.92 9.58
CA LEU A 34 7.15 27.62 9.92
C LEU A 34 7.73 27.19 11.27
N PHE A 35 6.85 27.02 12.25
CA PHE A 35 7.16 26.44 13.55
C PHE A 35 6.58 25.06 13.61
N GLY A 36 7.29 24.08 14.17
CA GLY A 36 6.77 22.73 14.32
C GLY A 36 7.58 21.91 15.31
N GLU A 37 7.11 20.70 15.55
CA GLU A 37 7.82 19.67 16.29
C GLU A 37 9.07 19.27 15.52
N TYR A 38 10.22 19.32 16.18
CA TYR A 38 11.42 18.69 15.66
C TYR A 38 11.45 17.24 16.16
N ARG A 39 11.18 16.28 15.28
CA ARG A 39 11.12 14.84 15.61
C ARG A 39 12.49 14.19 15.51
N GLN A 40 12.75 13.22 16.39
CA GLN A 40 13.93 12.36 16.33
C GLN A 40 13.54 10.97 15.85
N ALA A 41 14.48 10.29 15.17
CA ALA A 41 14.28 8.92 14.72
C ALA A 41 13.90 8.01 15.88
N GLU A 42 12.81 7.25 15.69
CA GLU A 42 12.33 6.24 16.64
C GLU A 42 12.01 6.78 18.05
N SER A 43 11.76 8.09 18.18
CA SER A 43 11.43 8.73 19.46
C SER A 43 10.21 9.65 19.34
N THR A 44 9.38 9.64 20.39
CA THR A 44 8.30 10.61 20.57
C THR A 44 8.63 11.66 21.63
N GLU A 45 9.82 11.58 22.25
CA GLU A 45 10.28 12.56 23.22
C GLU A 45 10.46 13.94 22.57
N PHE A 46 10.23 14.99 23.37
CA PHE A 46 10.42 16.37 22.95
C PHE A 46 11.89 16.66 22.67
N ALA A 47 12.20 17.00 21.40
CA ALA A 47 13.53 17.41 20.99
C ALA A 47 13.63 18.92 20.67
N GLY A 48 12.59 19.69 20.98
CA GLY A 48 12.50 21.12 20.69
C GLY A 48 11.46 21.44 19.60
N PHE A 49 11.05 22.71 19.56
CA PHE A 49 10.27 23.25 18.45
C PHE A 49 11.21 23.95 17.47
N SER A 50 11.17 23.52 16.21
CA SER A 50 11.99 24.07 15.11
C SER A 50 11.44 25.40 14.60
N ARG A 51 12.29 26.17 13.92
CA ARG A 51 11.87 27.34 13.14
C ARG A 51 12.54 27.35 11.78
N TYR A 52 11.72 27.31 10.74
CA TYR A 52 12.14 27.50 9.36
C TYR A 52 11.60 28.82 8.82
N VAL A 53 12.37 29.44 7.92
CA VAL A 53 11.99 30.69 7.25
C VAL A 53 12.04 30.49 5.75
N SER A 54 11.02 30.95 5.04
CA SER A 54 10.97 30.94 3.57
C SER A 54 10.38 32.24 3.03
N THR A 55 10.68 32.57 1.78
CA THR A 55 10.02 33.65 1.03
C THR A 55 9.04 33.12 -0.02
N ASP A 56 9.01 31.81 -0.24
CA ASP A 56 8.32 31.20 -1.37
C ASP A 56 7.67 29.84 -1.05
N LEU A 57 7.64 29.42 0.22
CA LEU A 57 7.09 28.14 0.71
C LEU A 57 7.74 26.88 0.11
N GLU A 58 8.84 27.03 -0.63
CA GLU A 58 9.58 25.93 -1.26
C GLU A 58 11.00 25.86 -0.69
N ASN A 59 11.69 27.01 -0.66
CA ASN A 59 13.06 27.13 -0.18
C ASN A 59 13.04 27.52 1.30
N TRP A 60 13.31 26.55 2.16
CA TRP A 60 13.30 26.72 3.61
C TRP A 60 14.71 26.95 4.16
N THR A 61 14.82 27.85 5.14
CA THR A 61 16.05 28.08 5.91
C THR A 61 15.81 27.70 7.36
N PHE A 62 16.51 26.70 7.89
CA PHE A 62 16.51 26.40 9.32
C PHE A 62 17.20 27.52 10.09
N THR A 63 16.51 28.10 11.07
CA THR A 63 17.00 29.25 11.86
C THR A 63 17.17 28.92 13.34
N GLY A 64 17.31 27.64 13.66
CA GLY A 64 17.46 27.12 15.01
C GLY A 64 16.14 26.74 15.68
N PHE A 65 16.24 26.26 16.91
CA PHE A 65 15.09 25.96 17.75
C PHE A 65 14.43 27.26 18.23
N ALA A 66 13.13 27.39 17.96
CA ALA A 66 12.30 28.43 18.55
C ALA A 66 12.15 28.20 20.05
N LEU A 67 12.05 26.94 20.49
CA LEU A 67 12.06 26.58 21.90
C LEU A 67 12.83 25.25 22.09
N PRO A 68 14.01 25.27 22.71
CA PRO A 68 14.76 24.04 22.98
C PRO A 68 14.18 23.25 24.16
N VAL A 69 14.66 22.02 24.33
CA VAL A 69 14.38 21.18 25.50
C VAL A 69 14.78 21.92 26.79
N GLN A 70 13.91 21.85 27.80
CA GLN A 70 14.16 22.47 29.10
C GLN A 70 15.01 21.55 29.97
N PRO A 71 15.78 22.06 30.94
CA PRO A 71 16.57 21.19 31.83
C PRO A 71 15.71 20.34 32.76
N SER A 72 14.46 20.73 33.00
CA SER A 72 13.48 20.01 33.83
C SER A 72 12.05 20.55 33.56
N GLY A 73 11.04 19.94 34.19
CA GLY A 73 9.65 20.39 34.11
C GLY A 73 8.89 19.81 32.91
N LEU A 74 7.84 20.49 32.48
CA LEU A 74 6.86 19.98 31.50
C LEU A 74 7.41 19.73 30.09
N LEU A 75 8.53 20.36 29.74
CA LEU A 75 9.28 20.17 28.49
C LEU A 75 10.74 19.75 28.80
N GLY A 76 10.95 19.09 29.94
CA GLY A 76 12.21 18.49 30.34
C GLY A 76 12.48 17.13 29.66
N PRO A 77 13.48 16.38 30.14
CA PRO A 77 13.69 14.99 29.73
C PRO A 77 12.44 14.12 29.98
N HIS A 78 12.18 13.12 29.13
CA HIS A 78 11.05 12.19 29.24
C HIS A 78 9.67 12.87 29.17
N ARG A 79 9.58 13.93 28.36
CA ARG A 79 8.35 14.67 28.11
C ARG A 79 8.03 14.71 26.62
N ILE A 80 6.75 14.90 26.33
CA ILE A 80 6.23 15.16 25.00
C ILE A 80 5.96 16.67 24.90
N GLY A 81 6.21 17.22 23.70
CA GLY A 81 5.89 18.60 23.35
C GLY A 81 5.39 18.62 21.92
N ASP A 82 4.09 18.85 21.76
CA ASP A 82 3.39 18.68 20.49
C ASP A 82 2.55 19.92 20.14
N ARG A 83 2.19 20.01 18.86
CA ARG A 83 1.26 20.97 18.27
C ARG A 83 1.54 22.42 18.62
N VAL A 84 2.79 22.83 18.47
CA VAL A 84 3.20 24.21 18.70
C VAL A 84 2.38 25.17 17.83
N LYS A 85 1.89 26.25 18.46
CA LYS A 85 1.20 27.36 17.81
C LYS A 85 1.82 28.66 18.27
N VAL A 86 1.90 29.66 17.40
CA VAL A 86 2.43 30.98 17.75
C VAL A 86 1.40 32.04 17.37
N VAL A 87 1.12 32.95 18.29
CA VAL A 87 0.22 34.09 18.09
C VAL A 87 0.91 35.38 18.55
N ARG A 88 0.46 36.52 18.03
CA ARG A 88 0.93 37.83 18.49
C ARG A 88 -0.09 38.41 19.46
N ALA A 89 0.31 38.64 20.70
CA ALA A 89 -0.51 39.29 21.71
C ALA A 89 -0.78 40.76 21.33
N GLN A 90 -1.83 41.36 21.91
CA GLN A 90 -2.17 42.77 21.69
C GLN A 90 -1.09 43.71 22.26
N THR A 91 -0.30 43.23 23.21
CA THR A 91 0.91 43.91 23.73
C THR A 91 2.06 43.95 22.72
N GLY A 92 1.96 43.18 21.62
CA GLY A 92 2.98 43.04 20.59
C GLY A 92 3.95 41.87 20.82
N GLN A 93 3.94 41.24 22.00
CA GLN A 93 4.76 40.08 22.32
C GLN A 93 4.25 38.82 21.59
N TYR A 94 5.14 37.92 21.20
CA TYR A 94 4.77 36.62 20.63
C TYR A 94 4.58 35.60 21.73
N ILE A 95 3.47 34.89 21.66
CA ILE A 95 3.11 33.82 22.57
C ILE A 95 3.13 32.51 21.79
N MET A 96 3.93 31.58 22.25
CA MET A 96 3.95 30.21 21.76
C MET A 96 3.12 29.34 22.71
N LEU A 97 2.12 28.66 22.19
CA LEU A 97 1.29 27.68 22.88
C LEU A 97 1.73 26.27 22.48
N MET A 98 1.68 25.32 23.41
CA MET A 98 1.99 23.92 23.12
C MET A 98 1.19 22.98 24.01
N HIS A 99 0.97 21.77 23.52
CA HIS A 99 0.62 20.63 24.36
C HIS A 99 1.91 20.05 24.95
N THR A 100 1.87 19.69 26.24
CA THR A 100 2.92 18.96 26.92
C THR A 100 2.34 17.74 27.60
N ASP A 101 3.12 16.66 27.69
CA ASP A 101 2.68 15.41 28.32
C ASP A 101 3.86 14.60 28.85
N ASP A 102 3.59 13.54 29.59
CA ASP A 102 4.56 12.47 29.83
C ASP A 102 4.57 11.46 28.67
N GLU A 103 5.60 10.61 28.59
CA GLU A 103 5.73 9.59 27.54
C GLU A 103 4.59 8.55 27.54
N HIS A 104 3.84 8.45 28.64
CA HIS A 104 2.66 7.59 28.75
C HIS A 104 1.37 8.30 28.35
N THR A 105 1.44 9.60 28.03
CA THR A 105 0.35 10.49 27.69
C THR A 105 -0.76 10.56 28.75
N PHE A 106 -0.36 10.63 30.03
CA PHE A 106 -1.25 10.69 31.20
C PHE A 106 -1.18 12.01 31.99
N ASP A 107 -0.27 12.91 31.64
CA ASP A 107 -0.09 14.22 32.28
C ASP A 107 -0.22 15.37 31.27
N PRO A 108 -1.37 15.49 30.56
CA PRO A 108 -1.56 16.54 29.59
C PRO A 108 -1.62 17.90 30.29
N VAL A 109 -0.83 18.85 29.79
CA VAL A 109 -0.84 20.25 30.20
C VAL A 109 -0.64 21.13 28.98
N VAL A 110 -1.53 22.09 28.77
CA VAL A 110 -1.30 23.20 27.83
C VAL A 110 -0.35 24.18 28.49
N ALA A 111 0.77 24.47 27.83
CA ALA A 111 1.79 25.39 28.32
C ALA A 111 2.00 26.55 27.35
N TYR A 112 2.78 27.54 27.78
CA TYR A 112 3.17 28.63 26.91
C TYR A 112 4.63 29.10 27.10
N ALA A 113 5.13 29.79 26.09
CA ALA A 113 6.42 30.47 26.08
C ALA A 113 6.28 31.85 25.41
N THR A 114 7.21 32.77 25.67
CA THR A 114 7.14 34.15 25.17
C THR A 114 8.41 34.58 24.45
N ALA A 115 8.27 35.45 23.45
CA ALA A 115 9.38 36.12 22.78
C ALA A 115 8.99 37.54 22.34
N ASP A 116 9.94 38.48 22.35
CA ASP A 116 9.67 39.85 21.89
C ASP A 116 9.66 39.94 20.36
N ARG A 117 10.40 39.05 19.67
CA ARG A 117 10.42 38.93 18.22
C ARG A 117 10.23 37.49 17.80
N LEU A 118 9.60 37.29 16.65
CA LEU A 118 9.38 35.97 16.05
C LEU A 118 10.69 35.19 15.79
N THR A 119 11.80 35.91 15.61
CA THR A 119 13.15 35.39 15.39
C THR A 119 13.92 35.06 16.68
N ASP A 120 13.39 35.42 17.85
CA ASP A 120 14.06 35.12 19.12
C ASP A 120 13.81 33.67 19.53
N THR A 121 14.67 33.15 20.41
CA THR A 121 14.35 31.92 21.13
C THR A 121 13.34 32.24 22.21
N PHE A 122 12.22 31.52 22.22
CA PHE A 122 11.15 31.68 23.18
C PHE A 122 11.59 31.24 24.57
N THR A 123 11.12 31.97 25.58
CA THR A 123 11.35 31.64 26.99
C THR A 123 10.14 30.90 27.53
N PHE A 124 10.31 29.63 27.91
CA PHE A 124 9.25 28.83 28.53
C PHE A 124 8.74 29.46 29.83
N LYS A 125 7.42 29.50 30.01
CA LYS A 125 6.77 30.11 31.19
C LYS A 125 6.00 29.13 32.07
N GLY A 126 5.76 27.90 31.59
CA GLY A 126 5.00 26.88 32.32
C GLY A 126 3.55 26.76 31.84
N PRO A 127 2.65 26.21 32.67
CA PRO A 127 1.25 25.99 32.31
C PRO A 127 0.54 27.28 31.92
N LEU A 128 -0.31 27.20 30.89
CA LEU A 128 -1.34 28.21 30.65
C LEU A 128 -2.50 27.97 31.64
N LEU A 129 -2.92 29.03 32.32
CA LEU A 129 -3.92 28.95 33.39
C LEU A 129 -5.29 29.44 32.92
N PHE A 130 -6.34 28.74 33.35
CA PHE A 130 -7.74 29.16 33.33
C PHE A 130 -8.29 29.03 34.75
N ASN A 131 -8.87 30.10 35.33
CA ASN A 131 -9.33 30.11 36.73
C ASN A 131 -8.27 29.64 37.74
N ASN A 132 -7.01 30.07 37.55
CA ASN A 132 -5.84 29.66 38.36
C ASN A 132 -5.54 28.15 38.35
N GLN A 133 -6.04 27.41 37.35
CA GLN A 133 -5.79 25.99 37.17
C GLN A 133 -5.16 25.75 35.79
N SER A 134 -4.22 24.80 35.73
CA SER A 134 -3.65 24.37 34.45
C SER A 134 -4.74 23.78 33.55
N ILE A 135 -4.73 24.15 32.28
CA ILE A 135 -5.59 23.51 31.27
C ILE A 135 -5.00 22.13 30.94
N ARG A 136 -5.72 21.07 31.29
CA ARG A 136 -5.28 19.67 31.09
C ARG A 136 -6.00 19.04 29.90
N MET A 137 -5.53 19.36 28.70
CA MET A 137 -6.03 18.88 27.41
C MET A 137 -4.85 18.43 26.53
N TRP A 138 -5.10 17.54 25.58
CA TRP A 138 -4.10 17.02 24.62
C TRP A 138 -3.93 17.95 23.42
N HIS A 139 -4.33 17.52 22.21
CA HIS A 139 -4.13 18.29 20.99
C HIS A 139 -4.73 19.69 21.10
N ILE A 140 -3.94 20.69 20.73
CA ILE A 140 -4.32 22.10 20.71
C ILE A 140 -4.22 22.71 19.31
N GLY A 141 -4.88 23.85 19.17
CA GLY A 141 -4.75 24.79 18.05
C GLY A 141 -4.85 26.22 18.56
N SER A 142 -4.72 27.19 17.66
CA SER A 142 -4.90 28.60 17.98
C SER A 142 -5.70 29.30 16.90
N PHE A 143 -6.34 30.40 17.27
CA PHE A 143 -7.03 31.28 16.33
C PHE A 143 -6.85 32.73 16.76
N THR A 144 -6.57 33.61 15.82
CA THR A 144 -6.57 35.06 16.02
C THR A 144 -7.69 35.64 15.17
N ASP A 145 -8.65 36.31 15.80
CA ASP A 145 -9.76 36.96 15.12
C ASP A 145 -9.33 38.30 14.50
N ASP A 146 -10.17 38.87 13.64
CA ASP A 146 -9.88 40.11 12.89
C ASP A 146 -9.65 41.32 13.81
N ASP A 147 -10.18 41.29 15.04
CA ASP A 147 -9.96 42.32 16.07
C ASP A 147 -8.65 42.14 16.86
N GLY A 148 -7.87 41.11 16.53
CA GLY A 148 -6.62 40.75 17.21
C GLY A 148 -6.80 39.98 18.51
N THR A 149 -8.01 39.53 18.84
CA THR A 149 -8.26 38.65 19.99
C THR A 149 -7.74 37.25 19.69
N ASN A 150 -6.97 36.69 20.63
CA ASN A 150 -6.39 35.36 20.49
C ASN A 150 -7.20 34.31 21.26
N TYR A 151 -7.27 33.12 20.69
CA TYR A 151 -8.01 31.99 21.23
C TYR A 151 -7.14 30.72 21.21
N LEU A 152 -7.25 29.94 22.28
CA LEU A 152 -6.77 28.56 22.35
C LEU A 152 -7.91 27.62 21.95
N LEU A 153 -7.61 26.67 21.09
CA LEU A 153 -8.48 25.57 20.70
C LEU A 153 -7.97 24.28 21.33
N THR A 154 -8.85 23.39 21.75
CA THR A 154 -8.46 22.04 22.21
C THR A 154 -9.28 20.97 21.53
N HIS A 155 -8.79 19.72 21.57
CA HIS A 155 -9.58 18.54 21.18
C HIS A 155 -10.96 18.54 21.86
N GLU A 156 -11.93 17.86 21.27
CA GLU A 156 -13.38 18.02 21.52
C GLU A 156 -13.98 19.38 21.12
N GLY A 157 -13.18 20.38 20.73
CA GLY A 157 -13.68 21.69 20.31
C GLY A 157 -14.08 22.61 21.46
N ASP A 158 -13.28 22.66 22.53
CA ASP A 158 -13.36 23.80 23.47
C ASP A 158 -12.61 25.01 22.90
N ILE A 159 -13.16 26.21 23.10
CA ILE A 159 -12.55 27.48 22.70
C ILE A 159 -12.35 28.34 23.95
N TYR A 160 -11.11 28.73 24.21
CA TYR A 160 -10.74 29.64 25.30
C TYR A 160 -10.26 30.96 24.72
N ARG A 161 -10.81 32.08 25.19
CA ARG A 161 -10.26 33.41 24.89
C ARG A 161 -9.07 33.67 25.79
N LEU A 162 -7.97 34.12 25.19
CA LEU A 162 -6.77 34.53 25.91
C LEU A 162 -6.88 36.00 26.33
N ALA A 163 -6.24 36.35 27.44
CA ALA A 163 -6.09 37.74 27.86
C ALA A 163 -5.32 38.56 26.80
N ALA A 164 -5.39 39.89 26.89
CA ALA A 164 -4.73 40.78 25.92
C ALA A 164 -3.20 40.57 25.81
N ASP A 165 -2.56 40.15 26.91
CA ASP A 165 -1.14 39.78 26.93
C ASP A 165 -0.86 38.34 26.46
N GLY A 166 -1.92 37.54 26.25
CA GLY A 166 -1.88 36.15 25.79
C GLY A 166 -1.34 35.15 26.81
N THR A 167 -1.07 35.56 28.05
CA THR A 167 -0.40 34.72 29.06
C THR A 167 -1.34 33.90 29.95
N THR A 168 -2.65 34.15 29.83
CA THR A 168 -3.71 33.45 30.58
C THR A 168 -4.92 33.24 29.69
N ALA A 169 -5.66 32.15 29.92
CA ALA A 169 -7.00 31.99 29.37
C ALA A 169 -7.98 32.66 30.34
N GLU A 170 -8.68 33.69 29.89
CA GLU A 170 -9.57 34.49 30.75
C GLU A 170 -11.03 34.04 30.69
N ALA A 171 -11.45 33.38 29.61
CA ALA A 171 -12.81 32.90 29.43
C ALA A 171 -12.85 31.63 28.58
N LYS A 172 -13.65 30.65 28.99
CA LYS A 172 -14.08 29.55 28.11
C LYS A 172 -15.33 30.02 27.36
N ILE A 173 -15.21 30.24 26.06
CA ILE A 173 -16.29 30.78 25.22
C ILE A 173 -17.37 29.73 24.97
N ILE A 174 -16.93 28.51 24.69
CA ILE A 174 -17.79 27.36 24.39
C ILE A 174 -16.99 26.09 24.62
N SER A 175 -17.70 24.98 24.82
CA SER A 175 -17.13 23.66 25.07
C SER A 175 -17.75 22.61 24.16
N ASN A 176 -16.96 21.58 23.84
CA ASN A 176 -17.43 20.33 23.26
C ASN A 176 -18.20 20.50 21.92
N ILE A 177 -17.71 21.36 21.02
CA ILE A 177 -18.29 21.57 19.68
C ILE A 177 -18.13 20.30 18.82
N ALA A 178 -17.01 19.60 18.98
CA ALA A 178 -16.55 18.54 18.09
C ALA A 178 -16.21 17.26 18.89
N PRO A 179 -17.19 16.65 19.58
CA PRO A 179 -16.93 15.48 20.40
C PRO A 179 -16.35 14.30 19.59
N GLY A 180 -15.39 13.59 20.17
CA GLY A 180 -14.66 12.48 19.54
C GLY A 180 -13.52 12.90 18.62
N THR A 181 -13.25 14.21 18.48
CA THR A 181 -12.24 14.73 17.54
C THR A 181 -10.99 15.27 18.25
N GLU A 182 -9.92 15.46 17.48
CA GLU A 182 -8.64 16.03 17.90
C GLU A 182 -8.04 16.89 16.79
N ALA A 183 -6.81 17.38 16.97
CA ALA A 183 -6.09 18.16 15.95
C ALA A 183 -6.86 19.41 15.44
N PRO A 184 -7.35 20.28 16.35
CA PRO A 184 -8.21 21.40 15.96
C PRO A 184 -7.42 22.48 15.23
N ALA A 185 -7.99 23.00 14.14
CA ALA A 185 -7.54 24.21 13.47
C ALA A 185 -8.74 25.10 13.15
N MET A 186 -8.57 26.42 13.16
CA MET A 186 -9.67 27.34 12.88
C MET A 186 -9.23 28.49 12.01
N PHE A 187 -10.11 28.89 11.10
CA PHE A 187 -9.97 30.11 10.35
C PHE A 187 -11.32 30.82 10.27
N ARG A 188 -11.26 32.13 10.05
CA ARG A 188 -12.41 32.94 9.67
C ARG A 188 -12.27 33.32 8.22
N PHE A 189 -13.37 33.25 7.48
CA PHE A 189 -13.39 33.70 6.09
C PHE A 189 -14.72 34.36 5.77
N HIS A 190 -14.66 35.63 5.39
CA HIS A 190 -15.82 36.52 5.36
C HIS A 190 -16.53 36.57 6.73
N ASP A 191 -17.83 36.26 6.77
CA ASP A 191 -18.67 36.39 7.96
C ASP A 191 -18.80 35.09 8.77
N HIS A 192 -18.01 34.06 8.46
CA HIS A 192 -18.13 32.74 9.08
C HIS A 192 -16.80 32.24 9.69
N TYR A 193 -16.93 31.57 10.83
CA TYR A 193 -15.87 30.81 11.48
C TYR A 193 -15.96 29.34 11.06
N PHE A 194 -14.80 28.73 10.85
CA PHE A 194 -14.66 27.33 10.47
C PHE A 194 -13.68 26.63 11.39
N LEU A 195 -14.09 25.52 12.00
CA LEU A 195 -13.25 24.66 12.83
C LEU A 195 -13.05 23.33 12.11
N LEU A 196 -11.80 22.92 11.89
CA LEU A 196 -11.40 21.63 11.35
C LEU A 196 -10.94 20.72 12.49
N ALA A 197 -11.18 19.42 12.39
CA ALA A 197 -10.67 18.45 13.35
C ALA A 197 -10.54 17.05 12.74
N SER A 198 -9.57 16.27 13.20
CA SER A 198 -9.44 14.84 12.85
C SER A 198 -10.18 13.95 13.84
N GLN A 199 -10.50 12.73 13.44
CA GLN A 199 -10.89 11.68 14.37
C GLN A 199 -9.66 11.13 15.10
N LYS A 200 -9.87 10.37 16.19
CA LYS A 200 -8.80 9.80 17.03
C LYS A 200 -8.37 8.41 16.56
N THR A 201 -7.46 8.37 15.61
CA THR A 201 -6.92 7.14 15.01
C THR A 201 -5.42 6.98 15.23
N SER A 202 -4.87 7.61 16.28
CA SER A 202 -3.42 7.65 16.51
C SER A 202 -2.70 8.28 15.31
N TRP A 203 -1.57 7.74 14.87
CA TRP A 203 -0.86 8.20 13.66
C TRP A 203 -1.54 7.84 12.34
N GLU A 204 -2.58 7.00 12.36
CA GLU A 204 -3.32 6.63 11.15
C GLU A 204 -4.17 7.79 10.67
N HIS A 205 -4.21 8.01 9.37
CA HIS A 205 -5.00 9.08 8.78
C HIS A 205 -6.50 8.74 8.71
N ASN A 206 -7.35 9.76 8.73
CA ASN A 206 -8.79 9.62 8.64
C ASN A 206 -9.41 10.79 7.86
N ASP A 207 -10.67 10.64 7.47
CA ASP A 207 -11.43 11.75 6.90
C ASP A 207 -11.70 12.79 7.99
N ASN A 208 -10.95 13.89 7.96
CA ASN A 208 -11.10 15.01 8.88
C ASN A 208 -12.40 15.74 8.56
N VAL A 209 -13.07 16.22 9.60
CA VAL A 209 -14.38 16.87 9.54
C VAL A 209 -14.25 18.35 9.84
N TYR A 210 -15.33 19.11 9.62
CA TYR A 210 -15.35 20.52 9.98
C TYR A 210 -16.70 20.97 10.54
N PHE A 211 -16.69 22.16 11.13
CA PHE A 211 -17.82 22.81 11.75
C PHE A 211 -17.83 24.28 11.33
N SER A 212 -19.01 24.89 11.20
CA SER A 212 -19.14 26.32 10.87
C SER A 212 -20.06 27.06 11.85
N ALA A 213 -19.79 28.32 12.09
CA ALA A 213 -20.65 29.21 12.89
C ALA A 213 -20.49 30.67 12.45
N ASP A 214 -21.54 31.47 12.66
CA ASP A 214 -21.48 32.93 12.44
C ASP A 214 -20.90 33.67 13.65
N GLN A 215 -20.83 33.02 14.81
CA GLN A 215 -20.34 33.55 16.07
C GLN A 215 -19.56 32.45 16.81
N LEU A 216 -18.46 32.80 17.49
CA LEU A 216 -17.67 31.85 18.27
C LEU A 216 -18.48 31.17 19.39
N THR A 217 -19.48 31.85 19.95
CA THR A 217 -20.42 31.30 20.94
C THR A 217 -21.43 30.31 20.34
N GLY A 218 -21.40 30.09 19.03
CA GLY A 218 -22.31 29.23 18.29
C GLY A 218 -23.65 29.90 17.93
N PRO A 219 -24.63 29.11 17.46
CA PRO A 219 -24.56 27.65 17.32
C PRO A 219 -23.55 27.20 16.27
N TRP A 220 -22.84 26.12 16.54
CA TRP A 220 -21.93 25.48 15.59
C TRP A 220 -22.65 24.37 14.82
N THR A 221 -22.57 24.43 13.50
CA THR A 221 -23.12 23.43 12.60
C THR A 221 -22.03 22.42 12.25
N ALA A 222 -22.27 21.15 12.54
CA ALA A 222 -21.36 20.06 12.17
C ALA A 222 -21.52 19.72 10.69
N HIS A 223 -20.40 19.51 10.02
CA HIS A 223 -20.33 19.06 8.64
C HIS A 223 -19.52 17.76 8.56
N GLY A 224 -19.61 17.09 7.41
CA GLY A 224 -18.84 15.89 7.12
C GLY A 224 -17.39 16.20 6.70
N PRO A 225 -16.76 15.24 5.99
CA PRO A 225 -15.43 15.43 5.43
C PRO A 225 -15.34 16.65 4.50
N PHE A 226 -14.24 17.41 4.59
CA PHE A 226 -13.95 18.51 3.65
C PHE A 226 -13.10 18.10 2.44
N CYS A 227 -12.47 16.93 2.48
CA CYS A 227 -11.93 16.24 1.31
C CYS A 227 -12.93 15.17 0.83
N PRO A 228 -12.81 14.64 -0.40
CA PRO A 228 -13.61 13.51 -0.84
C PRO A 228 -13.52 12.35 0.18
N PRO A 229 -14.65 11.82 0.66
CA PRO A 229 -14.65 10.74 1.64
C PRO A 229 -13.85 9.52 1.17
N GLY A 230 -13.13 8.88 2.09
CA GLY A 230 -12.25 7.76 1.82
C GLY A 230 -10.87 8.15 1.30
N THR A 231 -10.55 9.45 1.18
CA THR A 231 -9.19 9.93 0.88
C THR A 231 -8.35 10.12 2.13
N LEU A 232 -8.93 9.98 3.32
CA LEU A 232 -8.24 10.18 4.60
C LEU A 232 -7.58 11.56 4.67
N THR A 233 -8.32 12.57 4.19
CA THR A 233 -7.81 13.94 4.03
C THR A 233 -6.54 13.98 3.17
N TYR A 234 -6.56 13.24 2.06
CA TYR A 234 -5.39 12.97 1.21
C TYR A 234 -4.19 12.41 1.98
N ASN A 235 -4.47 11.37 2.79
CA ASN A 235 -3.50 10.71 3.65
C ASN A 235 -2.74 11.70 4.54
N SER A 236 -3.47 12.56 5.26
CA SER A 236 -2.91 13.57 6.15
C SER A 236 -3.80 13.85 7.36
N GLN A 237 -3.23 14.47 8.39
CA GLN A 237 -3.95 14.94 9.57
C GLN A 237 -3.81 16.47 9.67
N THR A 238 -4.91 17.15 10.00
CA THR A 238 -4.93 18.60 10.21
C THR A 238 -3.85 19.04 11.21
N ALA A 239 -3.07 20.07 10.84
CA ALA A 239 -2.10 20.72 11.70
C ALA A 239 -2.52 22.16 12.01
N ASP A 240 -2.91 22.92 10.99
CA ASP A 240 -3.29 24.33 11.06
C ASP A 240 -3.97 24.81 9.75
N VAL A 241 -4.49 26.05 9.74
CA VAL A 241 -4.95 26.73 8.51
C VAL A 241 -4.37 28.15 8.46
N ALA A 242 -3.66 28.48 7.38
CA ALA A 242 -3.06 29.81 7.20
C ALA A 242 -3.78 30.61 6.12
N LEU A 243 -4.09 31.89 6.36
CA LEU A 243 -4.61 32.79 5.32
C LEU A 243 -3.45 33.35 4.49
N LEU A 244 -3.38 32.97 3.21
CA LEU A 244 -2.29 33.36 2.32
C LEU A 244 -2.73 34.34 1.24
N PRO A 245 -2.03 35.47 1.05
CA PRO A 245 -2.23 36.33 -0.09
C PRO A 245 -1.66 35.68 -1.36
N THR A 246 -2.50 35.53 -2.39
CA THR A 246 -2.12 34.95 -3.68
C THR A 246 -2.45 35.90 -4.83
N ALA A 247 -2.11 35.52 -6.07
CA ALA A 247 -2.52 36.23 -7.28
C ALA A 247 -4.05 36.30 -7.45
N LYS A 248 -4.81 35.43 -6.77
CA LYS A 248 -6.28 35.35 -6.80
C LYS A 248 -6.95 35.95 -5.56
N GLY A 249 -6.19 36.63 -4.69
CA GLY A 249 -6.66 37.16 -3.42
C GLY A 249 -6.23 36.30 -2.22
N THR A 250 -6.77 36.60 -1.04
CA THR A 250 -6.48 35.82 0.17
C THR A 250 -7.20 34.48 0.10
N VAL A 251 -6.47 33.37 0.28
CA VAL A 251 -7.03 32.02 0.32
C VAL A 251 -6.60 31.29 1.59
N PRO A 252 -7.53 30.60 2.27
CA PRO A 252 -7.17 29.71 3.36
C PRO A 252 -6.40 28.51 2.80
N LEU A 253 -5.22 28.26 3.35
CA LEU A 253 -4.37 27.13 3.03
C LEU A 253 -4.49 26.09 4.16
N TYR A 254 -5.00 24.91 3.84
CA TYR A 254 -4.94 23.75 4.71
C TYR A 254 -3.49 23.33 4.90
N LEU A 255 -3.07 23.14 6.15
CA LEU A 255 -1.78 22.57 6.50
C LEU A 255 -2.04 21.23 7.20
N GLY A 256 -1.60 20.13 6.57
CA GLY A 256 -1.69 18.80 7.13
C GLY A 256 -0.34 18.07 7.14
N ASP A 257 -0.22 17.10 8.03
CA ASP A 257 0.94 16.24 8.17
C ASP A 257 0.62 14.80 7.77
N ARG A 258 1.52 14.19 7.01
CA ARG A 258 1.54 12.78 6.67
C ARG A 258 2.61 12.11 7.52
N HIS A 259 2.18 11.70 8.72
CA HIS A 259 3.01 11.00 9.72
C HIS A 259 3.64 9.73 9.16
N THR A 260 4.90 9.49 9.53
CA THR A 260 5.71 8.36 9.05
C THR A 260 6.26 7.57 10.24
N TYR A 261 5.40 6.98 11.07
CA TYR A 261 5.84 6.25 12.26
C TYR A 261 6.58 4.94 11.91
N PRO A 262 7.74 4.60 12.52
CA PRO A 262 8.42 5.30 13.62
C PRO A 262 9.44 6.37 13.18
N HIS A 263 9.68 6.54 11.88
CA HIS A 263 10.55 7.55 11.30
C HIS A 263 9.88 8.93 11.20
N LEU A 264 9.34 9.43 12.32
CA LEU A 264 8.55 10.67 12.37
C LEU A 264 9.33 11.90 11.89
N GLU A 265 10.66 11.89 11.96
CA GLU A 265 11.57 12.90 11.41
C GLU A 265 11.52 13.02 9.88
N ASN A 266 10.98 12.01 9.20
CA ASN A 266 10.75 12.00 7.74
C ASN A 266 9.27 12.22 7.38
N SER A 267 8.40 12.56 8.33
CA SER A 267 7.00 12.87 8.04
C SER A 267 6.92 14.01 7.02
N THR A 268 5.97 13.92 6.10
CA THR A 268 5.83 14.87 4.99
C THR A 268 4.60 15.76 5.19
N HIS A 269 4.48 16.80 4.37
CA HIS A 269 3.38 17.75 4.48
C HIS A 269 2.41 17.64 3.30
N VAL A 270 1.14 17.93 3.57
CA VAL A 270 0.07 18.04 2.58
C VAL A 270 -0.60 19.40 2.75
N TRP A 271 -0.21 20.36 1.91
CA TRP A 271 -0.71 21.72 1.91
C TRP A 271 -1.51 22.01 0.64
N LEU A 272 -2.78 22.36 0.82
CA LEU A 272 -3.76 22.49 -0.27
C LEU A 272 -4.69 23.70 -0.04
N PRO A 273 -5.10 24.42 -1.09
CA PRO A 273 -5.98 25.57 -0.93
C PRO A 273 -7.41 25.11 -0.64
N LEU A 274 -8.07 25.76 0.32
CA LEU A 274 -9.48 25.56 0.59
C LEU A 274 -10.33 26.37 -0.39
N SER A 275 -11.38 25.73 -0.93
CA SER A 275 -12.44 26.40 -1.67
C SER A 275 -13.62 26.66 -0.74
N VAL A 276 -13.85 27.93 -0.38
CA VAL A 276 -14.89 28.35 0.58
C VAL A 276 -16.09 28.95 -0.15
N HIS A 277 -17.28 28.48 0.19
CA HIS A 277 -18.56 28.97 -0.32
C HIS A 277 -19.57 29.11 0.83
N GLU A 278 -19.88 30.37 1.19
CA GLU A 278 -20.75 30.72 2.32
C GLU A 278 -20.31 30.00 3.61
N THR A 279 -21.14 29.11 4.15
CA THR A 279 -20.90 28.36 5.39
C THR A 279 -20.23 27.01 5.17
N THR A 280 -19.72 26.73 3.95
CA THR A 280 -19.11 25.44 3.59
C THR A 280 -17.74 25.64 2.97
N PHE A 281 -16.87 24.64 3.08
CA PHE A 281 -15.63 24.59 2.31
C PHE A 281 -15.25 23.17 1.92
N SER A 282 -14.34 23.05 0.96
CA SER A 282 -13.79 21.76 0.53
C SER A 282 -12.39 21.87 -0.07
N VAL A 283 -11.72 20.72 -0.18
CA VAL A 283 -10.54 20.50 -1.02
C VAL A 283 -10.89 19.39 -2.02
N PRO A 284 -11.43 19.72 -3.20
CA PRO A 284 -12.00 18.71 -4.09
C PRO A 284 -10.94 17.89 -4.84
N HIS A 285 -9.72 18.41 -4.96
CA HIS A 285 -8.65 17.79 -5.74
C HIS A 285 -7.34 17.77 -4.95
N TYR A 286 -6.66 16.62 -5.01
CA TYR A 286 -5.27 16.50 -4.57
C TYR A 286 -4.36 17.04 -5.66
N TRP A 287 -3.45 17.94 -5.30
CA TRP A 287 -2.38 18.39 -6.19
C TRP A 287 -1.02 17.95 -5.64
N PRO A 288 -0.37 16.95 -6.27
CA PRO A 288 0.95 16.51 -5.84
C PRO A 288 2.02 17.62 -5.96
N ALA A 289 1.89 18.48 -6.97
CA ALA A 289 2.72 19.65 -7.16
C ALA A 289 1.85 20.81 -7.67
N TRP A 290 1.99 22.01 -7.11
CA TRP A 290 1.20 23.16 -7.53
C TRP A 290 1.86 24.51 -7.22
N ASP A 291 1.58 25.50 -8.06
CA ASP A 291 1.96 26.90 -7.84
C ASP A 291 1.00 27.50 -6.81
N TRP A 292 1.49 27.77 -5.60
CA TRP A 292 0.63 28.28 -4.53
C TRP A 292 0.18 29.72 -4.74
N TYR A 293 1.01 30.52 -5.43
CA TYR A 293 0.72 31.92 -5.68
C TYR A 293 -0.30 32.08 -6.82
N GLN A 294 -0.17 31.29 -7.89
CA GLN A 294 -1.12 31.28 -9.01
C GLN A 294 -2.33 30.37 -8.77
N GLN A 295 -2.27 29.51 -7.75
CA GLN A 295 -3.26 28.47 -7.43
C GLN A 295 -3.61 27.62 -8.65
N ARG A 296 -2.59 26.91 -9.15
CA ARG A 296 -2.73 26.00 -10.28
C ARG A 296 -1.82 24.80 -10.12
N GLU A 297 -2.38 23.62 -10.36
CA GLU A 297 -1.62 22.37 -10.44
C GLU A 297 -0.47 22.47 -11.46
N GLN A 298 0.66 21.86 -11.11
CA GLN A 298 1.82 21.71 -11.98
C GLN A 298 2.03 20.22 -12.29
N PRO A 299 1.51 19.71 -13.41
CA PRO A 299 1.67 18.31 -13.75
C PRO A 299 3.13 17.97 -14.04
N LEU A 300 3.57 16.81 -13.56
CA LEU A 300 4.91 16.28 -13.82
C LEU A 300 4.89 15.41 -15.08
N THR A 301 5.87 15.60 -15.96
CA THR A 301 6.07 14.68 -17.11
C THR A 301 6.89 13.48 -16.64
N LEU A 302 6.22 12.36 -16.40
CA LEU A 302 6.86 11.16 -15.86
C LEU A 302 7.42 10.24 -16.96
N THR A 303 8.62 9.72 -16.73
CA THR A 303 9.17 8.58 -17.45
C THR A 303 8.83 7.31 -16.67
N PRO A 304 8.16 6.32 -17.29
CA PRO A 304 7.81 5.07 -16.61
C PRO A 304 9.05 4.29 -16.15
N LEU A 305 8.95 3.69 -14.97
CA LEU A 305 9.98 2.87 -14.34
C LEU A 305 9.30 1.85 -13.44
N ALA A 306 9.50 0.55 -13.63
CA ALA A 306 8.91 -0.45 -12.76
C ALA A 306 10.00 -1.12 -11.91
N TRP A 307 9.94 -0.92 -10.60
CA TRP A 307 10.78 -1.65 -9.65
C TRP A 307 10.04 -1.89 -8.34
N THR A 308 10.15 -3.11 -7.81
CA THR A 308 9.59 -3.47 -6.51
C THR A 308 10.65 -4.18 -5.67
N GLY A 309 10.82 -3.74 -4.42
CA GLY A 309 11.67 -4.36 -3.41
C GLY A 309 10.87 -4.69 -2.14
N GLN A 310 11.27 -5.75 -1.43
CA GLN A 310 10.63 -6.16 -0.16
C GLN A 310 11.61 -6.55 0.94
N THR A 311 12.88 -6.70 0.61
CA THR A 311 13.92 -7.25 1.47
C THR A 311 15.12 -6.30 1.50
N ASN A 312 15.90 -6.34 2.58
CA ASN A 312 17.02 -5.43 2.82
C ASN A 312 18.19 -5.54 1.81
N ASP A 313 18.20 -6.56 0.95
CA ASP A 313 19.13 -6.73 -0.17
C ASP A 313 18.60 -6.14 -1.49
N ALA A 314 17.30 -5.82 -1.57
CA ALA A 314 16.68 -5.26 -2.76
C ALA A 314 17.03 -3.78 -2.91
N ARG A 315 17.76 -3.44 -3.98
CA ARG A 315 18.09 -2.05 -4.28
C ARG A 315 18.13 -1.75 -5.77
N MET A 316 17.78 -0.53 -6.13
CA MET A 316 17.96 0.03 -7.46
C MET A 316 18.80 1.30 -7.41
N THR A 317 19.57 1.52 -8.46
CA THR A 317 20.42 2.70 -8.62
C THR A 317 20.07 3.38 -9.93
N LEU A 318 19.93 4.70 -9.89
CA LEU A 318 19.55 5.55 -11.02
C LEU A 318 20.59 6.66 -11.16
N LYS A 319 21.35 6.65 -12.26
CA LYS A 319 22.29 7.73 -12.61
C LYS A 319 21.64 8.70 -13.57
N PHE A 320 21.66 10.00 -13.25
CA PHE A 320 21.04 11.04 -14.07
C PHE A 320 21.93 12.28 -14.19
N HIS A 321 21.55 13.16 -15.13
CA HIS A 321 22.15 14.48 -15.27
C HIS A 321 21.04 15.54 -15.31
N GLY A 322 21.06 16.47 -14.37
CA GLY A 322 20.01 17.46 -14.17
C GLY A 322 20.26 18.30 -12.93
N THR A 323 19.23 19.00 -12.46
CA THR A 323 19.26 19.77 -11.20
C THR A 323 18.49 19.07 -10.07
N GLY A 324 17.76 18.00 -10.37
CA GLY A 324 16.93 17.31 -9.40
C GLY A 324 16.19 16.13 -10.03
N ILE A 325 15.60 15.28 -9.19
CA ILE A 325 14.79 14.15 -9.59
C ILE A 325 13.59 13.96 -8.66
N THR A 326 12.42 13.69 -9.23
CA THR A 326 11.23 13.23 -8.51
C THR A 326 10.94 11.79 -8.87
N MET A 327 10.64 10.96 -7.89
CA MET A 327 10.24 9.55 -8.05
C MET A 327 8.77 9.40 -7.72
N THR A 328 8.06 8.59 -8.51
CA THR A 328 6.70 8.14 -8.19
C THR A 328 6.70 6.69 -7.77
N GLY A 329 5.76 6.33 -6.91
CA GLY A 329 5.63 4.99 -6.40
C GLY A 329 4.22 4.67 -5.91
N GLN A 330 3.98 3.38 -5.72
CA GLN A 330 2.71 2.87 -5.25
C GLN A 330 2.71 2.67 -3.74
N THR A 331 1.78 3.33 -3.05
CA THR A 331 1.52 3.11 -1.63
C THR A 331 0.41 2.08 -1.42
N GLY A 332 0.35 1.49 -0.22
CA GLY A 332 -0.75 0.63 0.18
C GLY A 332 -0.50 -0.07 1.51
N THR A 333 -1.46 -0.89 1.93
CA THR A 333 -1.48 -1.50 3.28
C THR A 333 -0.32 -2.45 3.57
N HIS A 334 0.36 -2.91 2.52
CA HIS A 334 1.53 -3.81 2.59
C HIS A 334 2.84 -3.05 2.35
N GLY A 335 2.81 -1.72 2.38
CA GLY A 335 3.93 -0.84 2.09
C GLY A 335 4.98 -0.88 3.19
N GLY A 336 6.25 -0.87 2.80
CA GLY A 336 7.38 -0.80 3.73
C GLY A 336 8.19 0.47 3.59
N PHE A 337 9.31 0.54 4.31
CA PHE A 337 10.24 1.64 4.19
C PHE A 337 11.27 1.44 3.09
N ALA A 338 11.56 2.53 2.38
CA ALA A 338 12.72 2.65 1.53
C ALA A 338 13.70 3.66 2.11
N LYS A 339 14.99 3.34 2.09
CA LYS A 339 16.05 4.32 2.28
C LYS A 339 16.46 4.85 0.90
N ILE A 340 16.36 6.16 0.72
CA ILE A 340 16.68 6.83 -0.54
C ILE A 340 17.90 7.72 -0.31
N THR A 341 18.98 7.46 -1.06
CA THR A 341 20.25 8.19 -0.94
C THR A 341 20.60 8.87 -2.26
N LEU A 342 20.83 10.18 -2.24
CA LEU A 342 21.35 10.94 -3.37
C LEU A 342 22.85 11.18 -3.19
N ARG A 343 23.63 10.92 -4.24
CA ARG A 343 25.07 11.21 -4.30
C ARG A 343 25.40 12.08 -5.51
N ASP A 344 26.41 12.93 -5.37
CA ASP A 344 27.00 13.65 -6.49
C ASP A 344 27.99 12.79 -7.29
N GLU A 345 28.59 13.36 -8.33
CA GLU A 345 29.57 12.70 -9.20
C GLU A 345 30.84 12.23 -8.44
N ALA A 346 31.20 12.91 -7.34
CA ALA A 346 32.32 12.52 -6.48
C ALA A 346 31.94 11.40 -5.50
N GLY A 347 30.68 10.99 -5.46
CA GLY A 347 30.14 9.99 -4.53
C GLY A 347 29.82 10.55 -3.14
N GLN A 348 29.86 11.87 -2.95
CA GLN A 348 29.46 12.50 -1.70
C GLN A 348 27.95 12.40 -1.53
N VAL A 349 27.51 11.94 -0.35
CA VAL A 349 26.09 11.91 -0.01
C VAL A 349 25.57 13.33 0.16
N LYS A 350 24.54 13.67 -0.62
CA LYS A 350 23.85 14.96 -0.59
C LYS A 350 22.65 14.91 0.34
N THR A 351 21.85 13.86 0.22
CA THR A 351 20.75 13.57 1.15
C THR A 351 20.57 12.07 1.33
N GLN A 352 20.03 11.70 2.49
CA GLN A 352 19.59 10.36 2.81
C GLN A 352 18.31 10.48 3.64
N VAL A 353 17.22 9.92 3.12
CA VAL A 353 15.89 9.98 3.76
C VAL A 353 15.25 8.60 3.80
N TYR A 354 14.28 8.44 4.70
CA TYR A 354 13.43 7.26 4.77
C TYR A 354 12.05 7.63 4.25
N THR A 355 11.59 6.91 3.24
CA THR A 355 10.27 7.12 2.65
C THR A 355 9.38 5.94 2.98
N ASP A 356 8.18 6.25 3.45
CA ASP A 356 7.14 5.26 3.71
C ASP A 356 6.31 4.99 2.45
N PHE A 357 6.10 3.71 2.15
CA PHE A 357 5.18 3.25 1.11
C PHE A 357 3.88 2.72 1.70
N TYR A 358 3.72 2.77 3.02
CA TYR A 358 2.46 2.46 3.68
C TYR A 358 1.40 3.55 3.45
N SER A 359 0.18 3.11 3.19
CA SER A 359 -1.04 3.91 3.27
C SER A 359 -2.23 2.96 3.29
N LEU A 360 -3.32 3.34 3.96
CA LEU A 360 -4.61 2.65 3.77
C LEU A 360 -5.16 2.81 2.34
N LEU A 361 -4.65 3.81 1.60
CA LEU A 361 -5.00 4.07 0.21
C LEU A 361 -4.02 3.39 -0.75
N HIS A 362 -4.57 2.92 -1.86
CA HIS A 362 -3.79 2.48 -3.00
C HIS A 362 -3.62 3.64 -3.98
N GLU A 363 -2.50 4.35 -3.87
CA GLU A 363 -2.20 5.53 -4.69
C GLU A 363 -0.90 5.31 -5.47
N ASP A 364 -0.81 5.90 -6.66
CA ASP A 364 0.43 6.04 -7.43
C ASP A 364 0.74 7.54 -7.53
N ALA A 365 1.71 7.99 -6.75
CA ALA A 365 1.98 9.42 -6.52
C ALA A 365 3.48 9.67 -6.32
N PRO A 366 3.94 10.94 -6.39
CA PRO A 366 5.28 11.31 -5.94
C PRO A 366 5.54 10.82 -4.52
N CYS A 367 6.59 10.03 -4.35
CA CYS A 367 7.02 9.50 -3.04
C CYS A 367 8.37 10.07 -2.60
N TYR A 368 9.13 10.65 -3.52
CA TYR A 368 10.39 11.31 -3.23
C TYR A 368 10.66 12.43 -4.23
N ARG A 369 11.22 13.54 -3.74
CA ARG A 369 11.86 14.56 -4.55
C ARG A 369 13.23 14.83 -3.94
N SER A 370 14.26 15.01 -4.78
CA SER A 370 15.58 15.41 -4.32
C SER A 370 15.61 16.90 -3.95
N PRO A 371 16.58 17.36 -3.14
CA PRO A 371 16.93 18.78 -3.12
C PRO A 371 17.28 19.25 -4.54
N THR A 372 17.12 20.55 -4.79
CA THR A 372 17.63 21.17 -6.01
C THR A 372 19.13 21.36 -5.90
N GLU A 373 19.86 20.80 -6.86
CA GLU A 373 21.31 20.85 -6.97
C GLU A 373 21.75 21.67 -8.19
N PRO A 374 23.02 22.12 -8.25
CA PRO A 374 23.60 22.63 -9.48
C PRO A 374 23.43 21.64 -10.64
N LEU A 375 23.43 22.13 -11.88
CA LEU A 375 23.36 21.24 -13.04
C LEU A 375 24.60 20.33 -13.07
N GLY A 376 24.40 19.01 -12.99
CA GLY A 376 25.51 18.05 -12.93
C GLY A 376 25.07 16.59 -13.01
N HIS A 377 26.02 15.68 -12.75
CA HIS A 377 25.79 14.23 -12.69
C HIS A 377 25.53 13.76 -11.26
N TYR A 378 24.52 12.92 -11.08
CA TYR A 378 24.07 12.42 -9.79
C TYR A 378 23.72 10.94 -9.85
N GLU A 379 23.77 10.29 -8.69
CA GLU A 379 23.33 8.91 -8.48
C GLU A 379 22.30 8.86 -7.35
N LEU A 380 21.10 8.36 -7.65
CA LEU A 380 20.07 8.06 -6.68
C LEU A 380 20.04 6.56 -6.40
N THR A 381 20.19 6.14 -5.14
CA THR A 381 20.01 4.75 -4.71
C THR A 381 18.72 4.63 -3.90
N ILE A 382 17.89 3.64 -4.23
CA ILE A 382 16.68 3.28 -3.48
C ILE A 382 16.89 1.86 -2.96
N GLU A 383 16.87 1.70 -1.64
CA GLU A 383 17.05 0.43 -0.93
C GLU A 383 15.76 0.11 -0.17
N ALA A 384 15.10 -1.01 -0.47
CA ALA A 384 14.01 -1.49 0.38
C ALA A 384 14.61 -1.99 1.69
N LEU A 385 14.00 -1.68 2.83
CA LEU A 385 14.59 -2.02 4.13
C LEU A 385 14.16 -3.38 4.67
N GLY A 386 13.14 -4.00 4.08
CA GLY A 386 12.54 -5.21 4.67
C GLY A 386 11.92 -4.96 6.04
N ALA A 387 11.53 -3.72 6.31
CA ALA A 387 10.90 -3.26 7.53
C ALA A 387 9.69 -2.38 7.20
N HIS A 388 8.76 -2.28 8.14
CA HIS A 388 7.55 -1.48 8.02
C HIS A 388 7.17 -0.89 9.37
N GLY A 389 6.36 0.17 9.34
CA GLY A 389 5.79 0.77 10.55
C GLY A 389 4.48 0.08 10.91
N ASP A 390 4.39 -0.45 12.12
CA ASP A 390 3.13 -0.76 12.77
C ASP A 390 3.13 -0.23 14.21
N TRP A 391 1.95 0.13 14.70
CA TRP A 391 1.81 0.75 16.01
C TRP A 391 0.48 0.41 16.65
N TYR A 392 0.36 0.75 17.93
CA TYR A 392 -0.82 0.45 18.73
C TYR A 392 -1.28 1.71 19.45
N ASP A 393 -2.59 1.88 19.57
CA ASP A 393 -3.14 2.92 20.43
C ASP A 393 -3.27 2.45 21.89
N LYS A 394 -3.78 3.33 22.76
CA LYS A 394 -4.03 3.04 24.19
C LYS A 394 -5.01 1.88 24.39
N ALA A 395 -5.91 1.64 23.43
CA ALA A 395 -6.87 0.54 23.43
C ALA A 395 -6.29 -0.76 22.83
N ARG A 396 -4.99 -0.78 22.48
CA ARG A 396 -4.28 -1.88 21.82
C ARG A 396 -4.83 -2.26 20.46
N ARG A 397 -5.51 -1.35 19.77
CA ARG A 397 -5.84 -1.51 18.36
C ARG A 397 -4.56 -1.36 17.54
N ARG A 398 -4.29 -2.32 16.66
CA ARG A 398 -3.14 -2.30 15.75
C ARG A 398 -3.45 -1.43 14.53
N TYR A 399 -2.48 -0.63 14.13
CA TYR A 399 -2.48 0.22 12.94
C TYR A 399 -1.19 -0.01 12.14
N GLY A 400 -1.10 0.61 10.97
CA GLY A 400 0.09 0.54 10.14
C GLY A 400 0.11 -0.67 9.20
N SER A 401 1.29 -0.96 8.71
CA SER A 401 1.49 -1.91 7.62
C SER A 401 1.44 -3.37 8.07
N ASN A 402 1.21 -4.25 7.10
CA ASN A 402 1.35 -5.70 7.25
C ASN A 402 2.36 -6.30 6.26
N GLY A 403 3.20 -5.48 5.61
CA GLY A 403 4.17 -5.91 4.61
C GLY A 403 5.30 -4.90 4.39
N ASN A 404 6.31 -5.30 3.61
CA ASN A 404 7.53 -4.49 3.41
C ASN A 404 7.68 -3.96 1.98
N ARG A 405 6.59 -3.84 1.22
CA ARG A 405 6.64 -3.57 -0.22
C ARG A 405 7.03 -2.12 -0.50
N VAL A 406 8.07 -1.94 -1.30
CA VAL A 406 8.47 -0.65 -1.88
C VAL A 406 8.29 -0.79 -3.38
N THR A 407 7.45 0.06 -4.00
CA THR A 407 7.20 0.00 -5.45
C THR A 407 7.41 1.37 -6.07
N ILE A 408 8.32 1.46 -7.04
CA ILE A 408 8.60 2.63 -7.86
C ILE A 408 7.97 2.43 -9.24
N THR A 409 7.28 3.47 -9.73
CA THR A 409 6.47 3.45 -10.96
C THR A 409 6.95 4.42 -12.03
N GLY A 410 7.76 5.41 -11.65
CA GLY A 410 8.21 6.44 -12.57
C GLY A 410 9.21 7.41 -11.97
N TYR A 411 9.75 8.28 -12.83
CA TYR A 411 10.60 9.39 -12.42
C TYR A 411 10.48 10.61 -13.35
N HIS A 412 10.82 11.79 -12.83
CA HIS A 412 10.97 13.05 -13.55
C HIS A 412 12.34 13.65 -13.21
N ILE A 413 13.10 14.10 -14.21
CA ILE A 413 14.37 14.82 -14.00
C ILE A 413 14.15 16.31 -14.27
N ASP A 414 14.54 17.15 -13.33
CA ASP A 414 14.49 18.60 -13.47
C ASP A 414 15.65 19.09 -14.36
N HIS A 415 15.33 19.93 -15.35
CA HIS A 415 16.28 20.52 -16.30
C HIS A 415 17.26 19.52 -16.95
N PRO A 416 16.75 18.47 -17.64
CA PRO A 416 17.62 17.48 -18.28
C PRO A 416 18.39 18.10 -19.46
N THR A 417 19.55 17.55 -19.81
CA THR A 417 20.26 17.96 -21.04
C THR A 417 19.79 17.17 -22.26
N ASN A 418 19.78 17.82 -23.43
CA ASN A 418 19.21 17.29 -24.69
C ASN A 418 19.88 16.02 -25.24
N LYS A 419 20.97 15.51 -24.66
CA LYS A 419 21.66 14.33 -25.22
C LYS A 419 21.10 13.00 -24.75
N HIS A 420 20.62 12.87 -23.51
CA HIS A 420 19.98 11.64 -23.01
C HIS A 420 19.05 11.96 -21.81
N PRO A 421 17.73 12.19 -22.01
CA PRO A 421 16.81 12.49 -20.90
C PRO A 421 16.50 11.27 -20.01
N LYS A 422 17.13 10.12 -20.28
CA LYS A 422 16.88 8.86 -19.58
C LYS A 422 18.00 8.57 -18.61
N ALA A 423 17.64 8.21 -17.40
CA ALA A 423 18.59 7.74 -16.42
C ALA A 423 19.12 6.34 -16.76
N VAL A 424 20.37 6.06 -16.37
CA VAL A 424 20.93 4.72 -16.42
C VAL A 424 20.53 3.99 -15.13
N ILE A 425 19.71 2.95 -15.27
CA ILE A 425 19.17 2.20 -14.13
C ILE A 425 19.93 0.88 -14.00
N THR A 426 20.39 0.60 -12.78
CA THR A 426 21.00 -0.68 -12.41
C THR A 426 20.17 -1.28 -11.29
N TYR A 427 19.67 -2.50 -11.50
CA TYR A 427 19.04 -3.29 -10.46
C TYR A 427 20.11 -4.16 -9.83
N HIS A 428 20.21 -4.13 -8.51
CA HIS A 428 21.01 -5.09 -7.78
C HIS A 428 20.06 -6.17 -7.30
N ALA A 429 20.34 -7.40 -7.72
CA ALA A 429 19.45 -8.54 -7.48
C ALA A 429 19.13 -8.65 -5.99
N SER A 430 17.86 -8.43 -5.65
CA SER A 430 17.21 -9.20 -4.61
C SER A 430 17.25 -10.67 -5.04
N LYS A 431 17.18 -11.61 -4.10
CA LYS A 431 16.75 -12.97 -4.45
C LYS A 431 15.58 -12.90 -5.45
N GLN A 432 15.66 -13.72 -6.48
CA GLN A 432 14.86 -13.67 -7.71
C GLN A 432 13.36 -13.38 -7.48
N PRO A 433 12.64 -12.77 -8.45
CA PRO A 433 11.22 -12.40 -8.32
C PRO A 433 10.30 -13.54 -7.89
N PHE A 434 10.76 -14.78 -8.05
CA PHE A 434 10.16 -15.97 -7.46
C PHE A 434 11.22 -16.80 -6.73
N ALA A 435 10.83 -17.52 -5.70
CA ALA A 435 11.62 -18.60 -5.12
C ALA A 435 10.80 -19.88 -5.09
N LEU A 436 11.39 -20.97 -5.61
CA LEU A 436 10.79 -22.30 -5.51
C LEU A 436 11.12 -22.89 -4.15
N ASN A 437 10.10 -23.08 -3.30
CA ASN A 437 10.28 -23.56 -1.94
C ASN A 437 10.09 -25.07 -1.85
N LYS A 438 9.08 -25.61 -2.54
CA LYS A 438 8.83 -27.07 -2.63
C LYS A 438 8.23 -27.44 -3.98
N ILE A 439 8.56 -28.63 -4.47
CA ILE A 439 7.94 -29.24 -5.65
C ILE A 439 7.87 -30.75 -5.45
N GLY A 440 6.75 -31.38 -5.82
CA GLY A 440 6.57 -32.81 -5.65
C GLY A 440 5.50 -33.38 -6.57
N PHE A 441 5.60 -34.67 -6.90
CA PHE A 441 4.64 -35.41 -7.71
C PHE A 441 4.43 -36.84 -7.21
N ASN A 442 3.36 -37.50 -7.68
CA ASN A 442 2.96 -38.84 -7.25
C ASN A 442 2.80 -38.96 -5.72
N TRP A 443 2.41 -37.87 -5.06
CA TRP A 443 2.34 -37.80 -3.61
C TRP A 443 1.01 -38.39 -3.13
N ALA A 444 1.05 -39.52 -2.41
CA ALA A 444 -0.13 -40.06 -1.74
C ALA A 444 -0.59 -39.10 -0.64
N GLN A 445 -1.64 -38.34 -0.92
CA GLN A 445 -2.02 -37.18 -0.13
C GLN A 445 -2.86 -37.59 1.08
N SER A 446 -2.30 -37.40 2.27
CA SER A 446 -3.03 -37.50 3.54
C SER A 446 -3.82 -36.23 3.82
N ALA A 447 -4.67 -36.27 4.85
CA ALA A 447 -5.32 -35.08 5.36
C ALA A 447 -4.28 -34.04 5.85
N VAL A 448 -4.55 -32.76 5.58
CA VAL A 448 -3.73 -31.61 5.99
C VAL A 448 -4.67 -30.51 6.48
N ALA A 449 -4.30 -29.82 7.56
CA ALA A 449 -4.98 -28.63 8.04
C ALA A 449 -3.96 -27.52 8.32
N ARG A 450 -4.23 -26.33 7.79
CA ARG A 450 -3.45 -25.10 7.99
C ARG A 450 -4.38 -23.95 8.38
N PRO A 451 -4.77 -23.86 9.66
CA PRO A 451 -5.69 -22.82 10.12
C PRO A 451 -5.13 -21.40 9.89
N GLU A 452 -3.82 -21.22 10.02
CA GLU A 452 -3.11 -19.94 9.79
C GLU A 452 -2.66 -19.75 8.32
N GLY A 453 -3.00 -20.70 7.43
CA GLY A 453 -2.53 -20.71 6.06
C GLY A 453 -1.03 -21.01 5.89
N SER A 454 -0.47 -20.60 4.75
CA SER A 454 0.94 -20.78 4.39
C SER A 454 1.55 -19.43 4.02
N GLY A 455 2.79 -19.17 4.44
CA GLY A 455 3.56 -18.00 4.00
C GLY A 455 4.05 -18.08 2.54
N ASP A 456 3.67 -19.16 1.84
CA ASP A 456 3.99 -19.44 0.44
C ASP A 456 2.70 -19.68 -0.36
N TYR A 457 2.69 -19.28 -1.63
CA TYR A 457 1.65 -19.69 -2.56
C TYR A 457 1.66 -21.20 -2.74
N GLN A 458 0.49 -21.84 -2.72
CA GLN A 458 0.37 -23.29 -2.85
C GLN A 458 -0.36 -23.65 -4.14
N TRP A 459 0.32 -24.34 -5.05
CA TRP A 459 -0.33 -25.08 -6.12
C TRP A 459 -0.55 -26.52 -5.68
N LEU A 460 -1.76 -27.02 -5.89
CA LEU A 460 -2.10 -28.43 -5.74
C LEU A 460 -2.90 -28.88 -6.97
N GLN A 461 -2.53 -30.00 -7.58
CA GLN A 461 -3.33 -30.66 -8.62
C GLN A 461 -3.56 -32.13 -8.24
N SER A 462 -4.75 -32.63 -8.55
CA SER A 462 -5.04 -34.06 -8.41
C SER A 462 -4.65 -34.80 -9.68
N ASP A 463 -3.76 -35.77 -9.55
CA ASP A 463 -3.33 -36.61 -10.67
C ASP A 463 -4.20 -37.87 -10.78
N ILE A 464 -4.63 -38.42 -9.62
CA ILE A 464 -5.45 -39.63 -9.43
C ILE A 464 -6.30 -39.45 -8.18
N GLY A 465 -7.55 -39.92 -8.21
CA GLY A 465 -8.46 -39.84 -7.08
C GLY A 465 -8.93 -38.44 -6.76
N GLU A 466 -9.70 -38.31 -5.70
CA GLU A 466 -10.40 -37.08 -5.32
C GLU A 466 -10.07 -36.70 -3.88
N GLY A 467 -10.04 -35.40 -3.63
CA GLY A 467 -9.92 -34.84 -2.29
C GLY A 467 -10.87 -33.67 -2.10
N GLU A 468 -11.38 -33.53 -0.90
CA GLU A 468 -12.22 -32.40 -0.51
C GLU A 468 -11.34 -31.35 0.19
N LEU A 469 -11.45 -30.11 -0.27
CA LEU A 469 -10.72 -28.95 0.25
C LEU A 469 -11.71 -27.97 0.87
N THR A 470 -11.38 -27.45 2.04
CA THR A 470 -12.01 -26.29 2.66
C THR A 470 -11.00 -25.14 2.60
N ILE A 471 -11.34 -24.03 1.95
CA ILE A 471 -10.47 -22.84 1.78
C ILE A 471 -11.27 -21.60 2.14
N GLY A 472 -10.94 -20.95 3.25
CA GLY A 472 -11.85 -19.95 3.85
C GLY A 472 -13.23 -20.56 4.08
N ASP A 473 -14.27 -19.93 3.54
CA ASP A 473 -15.66 -20.40 3.63
C ASP A 473 -16.09 -21.33 2.46
N GLN A 474 -15.19 -21.66 1.53
CA GLN A 474 -15.52 -22.45 0.34
C GLN A 474 -15.14 -23.91 0.49
N GLN A 475 -16.04 -24.81 0.08
CA GLN A 475 -15.75 -26.23 -0.13
C GLN A 475 -15.55 -26.52 -1.62
N ILE A 476 -14.47 -27.22 -1.95
CA ILE A 476 -14.08 -27.55 -3.32
C ILE A 476 -13.67 -29.02 -3.36
N ASN A 477 -14.29 -29.80 -4.26
CA ASN A 477 -13.79 -31.13 -4.60
C ASN A 477 -12.73 -31.00 -5.70
N LEU A 478 -11.51 -31.47 -5.44
CA LEU A 478 -10.39 -31.48 -6.38
C LEU A 478 -10.25 -32.87 -7.00
N GLY A 479 -10.88 -33.04 -8.14
CA GLY A 479 -10.85 -34.28 -8.91
C GLY A 479 -9.66 -34.37 -9.89
N PRO A 480 -9.43 -35.55 -10.49
CA PRO A 480 -8.31 -35.78 -11.38
C PRO A 480 -8.27 -34.81 -12.57
N GLY A 481 -7.09 -34.26 -12.86
CA GLY A 481 -6.88 -33.30 -13.94
C GLY A 481 -7.28 -31.85 -13.61
N GLN A 482 -7.66 -31.60 -12.36
CA GLN A 482 -8.00 -30.28 -11.83
C GLN A 482 -6.85 -29.76 -10.95
N GLY A 483 -6.76 -28.44 -10.84
CA GLY A 483 -5.75 -27.78 -10.02
C GLY A 483 -6.34 -26.64 -9.21
N ILE A 484 -5.62 -26.23 -8.16
CA ILE A 484 -5.98 -25.08 -7.35
C ILE A 484 -4.71 -24.33 -6.95
N LEU A 485 -4.77 -23.00 -7.08
CA LEU A 485 -3.75 -22.10 -6.57
C LEU A 485 -4.30 -21.39 -5.33
N ILE A 486 -3.74 -21.66 -4.16
CA ILE A 486 -4.12 -21.08 -2.88
C ILE A 486 -3.20 -19.89 -2.58
N ASN A 487 -3.79 -18.78 -2.15
CA ASN A 487 -3.11 -17.54 -1.86
C ASN A 487 -2.37 -17.57 -0.50
N LEU A 488 -1.51 -16.58 -0.26
CA LEU A 488 -0.75 -16.41 0.98
C LEU A 488 -1.67 -16.26 2.18
N ASN A 489 -1.30 -16.91 3.29
CA ASN A 489 -1.98 -16.81 4.58
C ASN A 489 -3.49 -17.15 4.53
N THR A 490 -3.95 -17.79 3.46
CA THR A 490 -5.32 -18.29 3.36
C THR A 490 -5.46 -19.55 4.21
N SER A 491 -6.42 -19.57 5.14
CA SER A 491 -6.76 -20.77 5.90
C SER A 491 -7.27 -21.87 4.97
N TYR A 492 -6.70 -23.08 5.06
CA TYR A 492 -7.20 -24.22 4.29
C TYR A 492 -6.99 -25.56 5.00
N ALA A 493 -7.86 -26.51 4.68
CA ALA A 493 -7.73 -27.91 5.05
C ALA A 493 -8.17 -28.79 3.89
N TYR A 494 -7.63 -29.99 3.79
CA TYR A 494 -8.07 -30.96 2.80
C TYR A 494 -7.85 -32.39 3.23
N HIS A 495 -8.64 -33.31 2.68
CA HIS A 495 -8.50 -34.74 2.93
C HIS A 495 -8.90 -35.56 1.70
N PRO A 496 -8.34 -36.79 1.56
CA PRO A 496 -8.77 -37.70 0.50
C PRO A 496 -10.24 -38.09 0.65
N VAL A 497 -10.94 -38.21 -0.48
CA VAL A 497 -12.29 -38.78 -0.60
C VAL A 497 -12.20 -40.22 -1.12
N THR A 498 -11.27 -40.47 -2.05
CA THR A 498 -11.00 -41.83 -2.57
C THR A 498 -9.94 -42.56 -1.74
N SER A 499 -9.91 -43.89 -1.82
CA SER A 499 -8.94 -44.74 -1.10
C SER A 499 -7.48 -44.46 -1.47
N LEU A 500 -7.24 -43.87 -2.64
CA LEU A 500 -5.97 -43.30 -3.05
C LEU A 500 -6.24 -41.94 -3.68
N TRP A 501 -5.60 -40.89 -3.14
CA TRP A 501 -5.55 -39.56 -3.74
C TRP A 501 -4.08 -39.22 -3.96
N GLN A 502 -3.66 -39.11 -5.22
CA GLN A 502 -2.30 -38.73 -5.57
C GLN A 502 -2.26 -37.34 -6.17
N THR A 503 -1.35 -36.52 -5.66
CA THR A 503 -1.24 -35.11 -6.05
C THR A 503 0.15 -34.75 -6.54
N SER A 504 0.19 -33.69 -7.34
CA SER A 504 1.39 -32.92 -7.64
C SER A 504 1.23 -31.52 -7.07
N TYR A 505 2.32 -30.96 -6.56
CA TYR A 505 2.27 -29.67 -5.87
C TYR A 505 3.51 -28.82 -6.13
N LEU A 506 3.31 -27.51 -5.97
CA LEU A 506 4.35 -26.48 -6.04
C LEU A 506 4.12 -25.48 -4.89
N SER A 507 5.13 -25.23 -4.06
CA SER A 507 5.15 -24.16 -3.05
C SER A 507 6.19 -23.14 -3.48
N PHE A 508 5.81 -21.87 -3.56
CA PHE A 508 6.72 -20.82 -4.00
C PHE A 508 6.35 -19.47 -3.39
N SER A 509 7.33 -18.57 -3.32
CA SER A 509 7.13 -17.17 -2.97
C SER A 509 7.48 -16.28 -4.16
N GLY A 510 6.97 -15.04 -4.19
CA GLY A 510 7.33 -14.09 -5.24
C GLY A 510 6.55 -12.78 -5.20
N THR A 511 7.06 -11.77 -5.90
CA THR A 511 6.66 -10.36 -5.72
C THR A 511 5.84 -9.77 -6.88
N ILE A 512 5.67 -10.50 -7.98
CA ILE A 512 4.99 -10.04 -9.22
C ILE A 512 3.84 -10.97 -9.66
N LEU A 513 3.16 -11.62 -8.71
CA LEU A 513 2.18 -12.66 -9.03
C LEU A 513 0.92 -12.14 -9.70
N ASP A 514 0.43 -10.96 -9.36
CA ASP A 514 -0.83 -10.44 -9.94
C ASP A 514 -0.69 -10.03 -11.41
N ASP A 515 0.50 -9.59 -11.82
CA ASP A 515 0.80 -9.30 -13.23
C ASP A 515 0.79 -10.59 -14.09
N LEU A 516 1.16 -11.71 -13.48
CA LEU A 516 1.16 -13.02 -14.15
C LEU A 516 -0.17 -13.75 -14.01
N ILE A 517 -0.85 -13.66 -12.88
CA ILE A 517 -2.10 -14.35 -12.56
C ILE A 517 -3.13 -13.32 -12.05
N PRO A 518 -3.82 -12.61 -12.95
CA PRO A 518 -4.80 -11.61 -12.57
C PRO A 518 -5.92 -12.20 -11.69
N GLY A 519 -6.31 -11.47 -10.64
CA GLY A 519 -7.40 -11.83 -9.72
C GLY A 519 -6.98 -12.67 -8.52
N LEU A 520 -5.70 -13.03 -8.40
CA LEU A 520 -5.19 -13.76 -7.23
C LEU A 520 -5.18 -12.87 -5.98
N GLN A 521 -4.76 -11.60 -6.06
CA GLN A 521 -4.75 -10.64 -4.94
C GLN A 521 -6.05 -10.57 -4.13
N THR A 522 -7.19 -10.63 -4.80
CA THR A 522 -8.52 -10.48 -4.18
C THR A 522 -9.17 -11.81 -3.81
N ALA A 523 -8.61 -12.93 -4.28
CA ALA A 523 -9.18 -14.25 -4.09
C ALA A 523 -8.35 -15.09 -3.10
N ASN A 524 -9.03 -15.80 -2.22
CA ASN A 524 -8.40 -16.77 -1.31
C ASN A 524 -7.73 -17.93 -2.08
N SER A 525 -8.31 -18.31 -3.22
CA SER A 525 -7.76 -19.29 -4.16
C SER A 525 -8.32 -19.13 -5.57
N LEU A 526 -7.67 -19.74 -6.56
CA LEU A 526 -8.16 -19.90 -7.92
C LEU A 526 -8.27 -21.39 -8.25
N PHE A 527 -9.49 -21.86 -8.50
CA PHE A 527 -9.76 -23.27 -8.84
C PHE A 527 -9.81 -23.50 -10.34
N PHE A 528 -8.93 -24.33 -10.88
CA PHE A 528 -8.80 -24.65 -12.31
C PHE A 528 -9.46 -26.00 -12.61
N PRO A 529 -10.70 -26.03 -13.14
CA PRO A 529 -11.49 -27.25 -13.33
C PRO A 529 -10.94 -28.15 -14.44
N VAL A 530 -10.05 -27.62 -15.28
CA VAL A 530 -9.45 -28.34 -16.40
C VAL A 530 -8.05 -27.81 -16.65
N LEU A 531 -7.08 -28.72 -16.68
CA LEU A 531 -5.69 -28.42 -17.01
C LEU A 531 -5.30 -29.05 -18.35
N GLY A 532 -4.62 -28.27 -19.19
CA GLY A 532 -4.01 -28.79 -20.40
C GLY A 532 -2.76 -29.63 -20.10
N THR A 533 -2.34 -30.43 -21.08
CA THR A 533 -1.20 -31.36 -20.92
C THR A 533 0.10 -30.69 -20.54
N GLU A 534 0.31 -29.42 -20.94
CA GLU A 534 1.52 -28.68 -20.58
C GLU A 534 1.62 -28.36 -19.08
N VAL A 535 0.49 -28.11 -18.42
CA VAL A 535 0.44 -27.83 -16.98
C VAL A 535 0.47 -29.14 -16.21
N LEU A 536 -0.35 -30.13 -16.60
CA LEU A 536 -0.42 -31.44 -15.95
C LEU A 536 0.95 -32.14 -15.90
N GLY A 537 1.69 -32.15 -17.01
CA GLY A 537 3.00 -32.78 -17.10
C GLY A 537 4.16 -31.91 -16.58
N PHE A 538 3.90 -30.64 -16.23
CA PHE A 538 4.97 -29.68 -15.90
C PHE A 538 5.80 -30.13 -14.69
N ILE A 539 5.11 -30.47 -13.60
CA ILE A 539 5.75 -30.85 -12.34
C ILE A 539 6.52 -32.16 -12.51
N HIS A 540 5.91 -33.16 -13.16
CA HIS A 540 6.57 -34.44 -13.47
C HIS A 540 7.89 -34.25 -14.23
N LYS A 541 7.89 -33.38 -15.24
CA LYS A 541 9.08 -33.09 -16.06
C LYS A 541 10.21 -32.46 -15.23
N HIS A 542 9.89 -31.45 -14.42
CA HIS A 542 10.92 -30.67 -13.71
C HIS A 542 11.43 -31.38 -12.45
N THR A 543 10.60 -32.15 -11.76
CA THR A 543 11.04 -32.92 -10.58
C THR A 543 11.93 -34.11 -10.95
N ARG A 544 11.67 -34.82 -12.06
CA ARG A 544 12.59 -35.87 -12.57
C ARG A 544 13.95 -35.32 -12.97
N TYR A 545 13.99 -34.11 -13.51
CA TYR A 545 15.25 -33.44 -13.84
C TYR A 545 15.99 -33.03 -12.55
N GLN A 546 15.30 -32.57 -11.49
CA GLN A 546 15.91 -32.24 -10.18
C GLN A 546 16.60 -33.45 -9.52
N GLN A 547 16.01 -34.64 -9.65
CA GLN A 547 16.59 -35.87 -9.09
C GLN A 547 17.88 -36.31 -9.81
N THR A 548 18.09 -35.85 -11.05
CA THR A 548 19.28 -36.20 -11.85
C THR A 548 20.30 -35.07 -11.91
N HIS A 549 19.91 -33.81 -11.65
CA HIS A 549 20.75 -32.62 -11.71
C HIS A 549 20.38 -31.64 -10.59
N ARG A 550 21.37 -31.19 -9.80
CA ARG A 550 21.18 -30.12 -8.81
C ARG A 550 21.02 -28.77 -9.52
N TYR A 551 19.87 -28.12 -9.35
CA TYR A 551 19.63 -26.77 -9.86
C TYR A 551 20.31 -25.71 -8.99
N GLN A 552 20.73 -24.61 -9.63
CA GLN A 552 21.10 -23.36 -8.96
C GLN A 552 19.86 -22.49 -8.74
N ASP A 553 19.90 -21.57 -7.77
CA ASP A 553 18.77 -20.69 -7.41
C ASP A 553 18.19 -19.94 -8.62
N ASP A 554 19.04 -19.57 -9.58
CA ASP A 554 18.61 -18.86 -10.79
C ASP A 554 17.68 -19.68 -11.71
N GLN A 555 17.83 -21.00 -11.67
CA GLN A 555 17.00 -21.90 -12.45
C GLN A 555 15.70 -22.25 -11.70
N ASN A 556 15.68 -22.11 -10.36
CA ASN A 556 14.50 -22.35 -9.55
C ASN A 556 13.42 -21.28 -9.74
N ALA A 557 13.75 -19.99 -9.84
CA ALA A 557 12.72 -19.00 -10.16
C ALA A 557 12.25 -19.10 -11.62
N ALA A 558 13.14 -19.49 -12.55
CA ALA A 558 12.77 -19.72 -13.93
C ALA A 558 11.70 -20.83 -14.05
N ILE A 559 11.76 -21.87 -13.20
CA ILE A 559 10.73 -22.92 -13.12
C ILE A 559 9.39 -22.32 -12.67
N VAL A 560 9.37 -21.50 -11.61
CA VAL A 560 8.14 -20.87 -11.10
C VAL A 560 7.56 -19.92 -12.15
N GLN A 561 8.39 -19.05 -12.73
CA GLN A 561 7.94 -18.11 -13.77
C GLN A 561 7.36 -18.83 -14.99
N ASN A 562 8.00 -19.91 -15.43
CA ASN A 562 7.51 -20.73 -16.55
C ASN A 562 6.17 -21.40 -16.19
N PHE A 563 6.05 -21.95 -14.99
CA PHE A 563 4.79 -22.52 -14.50
C PHE A 563 3.65 -21.49 -14.50
N LEU A 564 3.88 -20.31 -13.91
CA LEU A 564 2.89 -19.23 -13.87
C LEU A 564 2.54 -18.71 -15.27
N THR A 565 3.50 -18.62 -16.18
CA THR A 565 3.25 -18.24 -17.58
C THR A 565 2.33 -19.24 -18.28
N LYS A 566 2.45 -20.54 -17.97
CA LYS A 566 1.55 -21.58 -18.49
C LYS A 566 0.18 -21.55 -17.84
N LEU A 567 0.08 -21.08 -16.59
CA LEU A 567 -1.18 -20.97 -15.86
C LEU A 567 -1.96 -19.70 -16.24
N LYS A 568 -1.28 -18.62 -16.62
CA LYS A 568 -1.85 -17.31 -16.99
C LYS A 568 -3.03 -17.41 -17.98
N PRO A 569 -2.98 -18.18 -19.08
CA PRO A 569 -4.09 -18.24 -20.02
C PRO A 569 -5.41 -18.76 -19.40
N TYR A 570 -5.34 -19.62 -18.38
CA TYR A 570 -6.52 -20.17 -17.70
C TYR A 570 -7.22 -19.16 -16.78
N THR A 571 -6.60 -17.99 -16.54
CA THR A 571 -7.23 -16.88 -15.81
C THR A 571 -8.18 -16.07 -16.69
N ALA A 572 -8.14 -16.23 -18.02
CA ALA A 572 -9.01 -15.49 -18.95
C ALA A 572 -10.51 -15.70 -18.66
N ARG A 573 -10.89 -16.86 -18.11
CA ARG A 573 -12.27 -17.15 -17.67
C ARG A 573 -12.78 -16.24 -16.55
N LEU A 574 -11.89 -15.67 -15.73
CA LEU A 574 -12.27 -14.72 -14.68
C LEU A 574 -12.81 -13.40 -15.27
N LYS A 575 -12.49 -13.11 -16.54
CA LYS A 575 -12.96 -11.93 -17.29
C LYS A 575 -13.91 -12.29 -18.43
N ALA A 576 -14.30 -13.55 -18.57
CA ALA A 576 -15.18 -14.00 -19.63
C ALA A 576 -16.62 -13.56 -19.36
N ASP A 577 -17.35 -13.24 -20.42
CA ASP A 577 -18.78 -12.98 -20.31
C ASP A 577 -19.58 -14.23 -19.90
N ALA A 578 -20.78 -14.02 -19.37
CA ALA A 578 -21.65 -15.06 -18.87
C ALA A 578 -21.99 -16.14 -19.92
N ASN A 579 -22.05 -15.79 -21.21
CA ASN A 579 -22.37 -16.74 -22.28
C ASN A 579 -21.20 -17.70 -22.53
N LYS A 580 -19.97 -17.18 -22.58
CA LYS A 580 -18.76 -18.01 -22.70
C LYS A 580 -18.59 -18.93 -21.50
N GLN A 581 -18.89 -18.45 -20.28
CA GLN A 581 -18.85 -19.27 -19.07
C GLN A 581 -19.90 -20.38 -19.09
N ALA A 582 -21.17 -20.06 -19.39
CA ALA A 582 -22.25 -21.04 -19.47
C ALA A 582 -22.00 -22.12 -20.53
N LEU A 583 -21.55 -21.72 -21.74
CA LEU A 583 -21.17 -22.67 -22.79
C LEU A 583 -20.02 -23.59 -22.34
N ALA A 584 -18.99 -23.02 -21.70
CA ALA A 584 -17.87 -23.80 -21.20
C ALA A 584 -18.33 -24.84 -20.17
N GLU A 585 -19.09 -24.42 -19.15
CA GLU A 585 -19.62 -25.30 -18.10
C GLU A 585 -20.49 -26.42 -18.69
N GLN A 586 -21.46 -26.08 -19.55
CA GLN A 586 -22.33 -27.06 -20.18
C GLN A 586 -21.52 -28.08 -21.00
N THR A 587 -20.55 -27.60 -21.80
CA THR A 587 -19.72 -28.48 -22.62
C THR A 587 -18.83 -29.38 -21.75
N LEU A 588 -18.24 -28.86 -20.67
CA LEU A 588 -17.44 -29.66 -19.75
C LEU A 588 -18.27 -30.77 -19.07
N ASN A 589 -19.49 -30.46 -18.65
CA ASN A 589 -20.42 -31.45 -18.09
C ASN A 589 -20.76 -32.56 -19.11
N LEU A 590 -21.01 -32.19 -20.36
CA LEU A 590 -21.26 -33.15 -21.44
C LEU A 590 -20.05 -34.05 -21.70
N LEU A 591 -18.84 -33.47 -21.73
CA LEU A 591 -17.62 -34.25 -21.89
C LEU A 591 -17.46 -35.27 -20.75
N GLN A 592 -17.80 -34.89 -19.51
CA GLN A 592 -17.72 -35.76 -18.34
C GLN A 592 -18.77 -36.88 -18.38
N GLN A 593 -20.01 -36.58 -18.75
CA GLN A 593 -21.13 -37.53 -18.75
C GLN A 593 -21.05 -38.53 -19.92
N HIS A 594 -20.60 -38.06 -21.08
CA HIS A 594 -20.64 -38.83 -22.34
C HIS A 594 -19.25 -39.24 -22.83
N PHE A 595 -18.24 -39.27 -21.96
CA PHE A 595 -16.85 -39.51 -22.38
C PHE A 595 -16.63 -40.87 -23.06
N GLN A 596 -17.47 -41.87 -22.82
CA GLN A 596 -17.37 -43.19 -23.43
C GLN A 596 -17.93 -43.23 -24.87
N GLU A 597 -18.69 -42.21 -25.27
CA GLU A 597 -19.38 -42.14 -26.55
C GLU A 597 -18.51 -41.53 -27.66
N ASN A 598 -18.86 -41.73 -28.92
CA ASN A 598 -18.15 -41.10 -30.04
C ASN A 598 -18.57 -39.63 -30.24
N LEU A 599 -18.15 -38.76 -29.31
CA LEU A 599 -18.45 -37.32 -29.36
C LEU A 599 -17.56 -36.59 -30.37
N THR A 600 -18.20 -35.88 -31.30
CA THR A 600 -17.54 -34.93 -32.21
C THR A 600 -17.86 -33.50 -31.78
N ASN A 601 -17.19 -32.51 -32.39
CA ASN A 601 -17.50 -31.11 -32.07
C ASN A 601 -18.90 -30.73 -32.57
N GLU A 602 -19.39 -31.37 -33.63
CA GLU A 602 -20.73 -31.21 -34.17
C GLU A 602 -21.78 -31.71 -33.18
N HIS A 603 -21.59 -32.90 -32.60
CA HIS A 603 -22.48 -33.41 -31.54
C HIS A 603 -22.53 -32.46 -30.33
N LEU A 604 -21.38 -31.95 -29.88
CA LEU A 604 -21.34 -31.02 -28.75
C LEU A 604 -22.04 -29.68 -29.08
N ALA A 605 -21.86 -29.17 -30.29
CA ALA A 605 -22.52 -27.96 -30.77
C ALA A 605 -24.05 -28.12 -30.79
N GLU A 606 -24.54 -29.26 -31.27
CA GLU A 606 -25.97 -29.61 -31.25
C GLU A 606 -26.51 -29.70 -29.81
N MET A 607 -25.81 -30.39 -28.91
CA MET A 607 -26.25 -30.57 -27.52
C MET A 607 -26.23 -29.28 -26.69
N THR A 608 -25.42 -28.30 -27.08
CA THR A 608 -25.28 -27.01 -26.38
C THR A 608 -26.10 -25.89 -27.04
N ASN A 609 -26.64 -26.10 -28.24
CA ASN A 609 -27.27 -25.09 -29.08
C ASN A 609 -26.35 -23.90 -29.46
N TYR A 610 -25.04 -24.15 -29.58
CA TYR A 610 -24.06 -23.17 -30.05
C TYR A 610 -23.41 -23.63 -31.36
N SER A 611 -22.87 -22.69 -32.15
CA SER A 611 -22.12 -23.08 -33.35
C SER A 611 -20.78 -23.72 -33.00
N VAL A 612 -20.33 -24.68 -33.82
CA VAL A 612 -19.01 -25.32 -33.69
C VAL A 612 -17.89 -24.29 -33.63
N GLN A 613 -17.97 -23.24 -34.47
CA GLN A 613 -16.97 -22.18 -34.51
C GLN A 613 -16.92 -21.39 -33.20
N TYR A 614 -18.08 -21.00 -32.65
CA TYR A 614 -18.15 -20.26 -31.40
C TYR A 614 -17.65 -21.10 -30.22
N MET A 615 -17.97 -22.39 -30.19
CA MET A 615 -17.47 -23.33 -29.19
C MET A 615 -15.94 -23.48 -29.27
N LEU A 616 -15.37 -23.69 -30.46
CA LEU A 616 -13.92 -23.81 -30.63
C LEU A 616 -13.19 -22.54 -30.20
N GLN A 617 -13.71 -21.36 -30.57
CA GLN A 617 -13.13 -20.09 -30.16
C GLN A 617 -13.21 -19.91 -28.64
N THR A 618 -14.37 -20.20 -28.03
CA THR A 618 -14.56 -20.09 -26.58
C THR A 618 -13.59 -20.99 -25.83
N PHE A 619 -13.42 -22.25 -26.26
CA PHE A 619 -12.48 -23.16 -25.60
C PHE A 619 -11.01 -22.79 -25.84
N HIS A 620 -10.69 -22.19 -26.99
CA HIS A 620 -9.36 -21.63 -27.22
C HIS A 620 -9.10 -20.45 -26.27
N ASP A 621 -10.03 -19.49 -26.19
CA ASP A 621 -9.91 -18.31 -25.33
C ASP A 621 -9.76 -18.69 -23.84
N LEU A 622 -10.58 -19.63 -23.37
CA LEU A 622 -10.69 -19.94 -21.93
C LEU A 622 -9.72 -21.03 -21.43
N TYR A 623 -9.42 -22.03 -22.27
CA TYR A 623 -8.68 -23.23 -21.88
C TYR A 623 -7.48 -23.53 -22.78
N GLN A 624 -7.22 -22.68 -23.80
CA GLN A 624 -6.13 -22.84 -24.77
C GLN A 624 -6.15 -24.20 -25.49
N THR A 625 -7.34 -24.76 -25.71
CA THR A 625 -7.51 -26.10 -26.27
C THR A 625 -8.88 -26.24 -26.94
N THR A 626 -9.20 -27.43 -27.44
CA THR A 626 -10.51 -27.75 -28.05
C THR A 626 -11.28 -28.76 -27.20
N PRO A 627 -12.62 -28.79 -27.27
CA PRO A 627 -13.43 -29.78 -26.56
C PRO A 627 -12.99 -31.23 -26.84
N ARG A 628 -12.70 -31.56 -28.10
CA ARG A 628 -12.20 -32.89 -28.49
C ARG A 628 -10.85 -33.23 -27.87
N ARG A 629 -9.96 -32.24 -27.73
CA ARG A 629 -8.67 -32.46 -27.07
C ARG A 629 -8.86 -32.67 -25.57
N LEU A 630 -9.78 -31.93 -24.94
CA LEU A 630 -10.15 -32.13 -23.53
C LEU A 630 -10.79 -33.50 -23.28
N LEU A 631 -11.68 -33.94 -24.16
CA LEU A 631 -12.21 -35.30 -24.12
C LEU A 631 -11.10 -36.34 -24.10
N THR A 632 -10.08 -36.17 -24.94
CA THR A 632 -8.92 -37.07 -24.97
C THR A 632 -8.18 -37.08 -23.62
N ILE A 633 -7.99 -35.91 -23.01
CA ILE A 633 -7.33 -35.77 -21.70
C ILE A 633 -8.16 -36.47 -20.61
N TYR A 634 -9.48 -36.24 -20.59
CA TYR A 634 -10.41 -36.88 -19.67
C TYR A 634 -10.39 -38.40 -19.79
N ARG A 635 -10.36 -38.93 -21.03
CA ARG A 635 -10.24 -40.37 -21.26
C ARG A 635 -8.91 -40.95 -20.77
N VAL A 636 -7.80 -40.23 -20.91
CA VAL A 636 -6.51 -40.66 -20.32
C VAL A 636 -6.61 -40.72 -18.79
N ILE A 637 -7.24 -39.72 -18.17
CA ILE A 637 -7.50 -39.70 -16.73
C ILE A 637 -8.33 -40.91 -16.28
N GLN A 638 -9.41 -41.22 -17.00
CA GLN A 638 -10.22 -42.42 -16.72
C GLN A 638 -9.44 -43.72 -16.92
N ALA A 639 -8.57 -43.78 -17.94
CA ALA A 639 -7.67 -44.92 -18.13
C ALA A 639 -6.68 -45.08 -16.96
N LYS A 640 -6.11 -43.98 -16.43
CA LYS A 640 -5.26 -44.00 -15.23
C LYS A 640 -6.02 -44.57 -14.04
N GLN A 641 -7.25 -44.12 -13.82
CA GLN A 641 -8.10 -44.61 -12.73
C GLN A 641 -8.36 -46.12 -12.84
N LEU A 642 -8.74 -46.61 -14.03
CA LEU A 642 -8.99 -48.03 -14.27
C LEU A 642 -7.72 -48.89 -14.11
N LEU A 643 -6.56 -48.40 -14.56
CA LEU A 643 -5.27 -49.10 -14.38
C LEU A 643 -4.92 -49.28 -12.89
N ILE A 644 -5.43 -48.40 -12.04
CA ILE A 644 -5.21 -48.38 -10.61
C ILE A 644 -6.23 -49.25 -9.88
N GLU A 645 -7.51 -49.07 -10.17
CA GLU A 645 -8.61 -49.81 -9.52
C GLU A 645 -8.68 -51.27 -9.96
N GLN A 646 -8.32 -51.56 -11.21
CA GLN A 646 -8.42 -52.89 -11.83
C GLN A 646 -7.09 -53.26 -12.51
N PRO A 647 -6.02 -53.55 -11.73
CA PRO A 647 -4.67 -53.76 -12.27
C PRO A 647 -4.56 -54.94 -13.24
N ASP A 648 -5.42 -55.94 -13.09
CA ASP A 648 -5.45 -57.13 -13.95
C ASP A 648 -6.24 -56.93 -15.25
N LEU A 649 -6.93 -55.80 -15.41
CA LEU A 649 -7.78 -55.54 -16.56
C LEU A 649 -6.92 -55.41 -17.84
N PRO A 650 -7.22 -56.13 -18.94
CA PRO A 650 -6.47 -56.01 -20.19
C PRO A 650 -6.51 -54.58 -20.74
N LEU A 651 -5.40 -54.11 -21.34
CA LEU A 651 -5.32 -52.76 -21.91
C LEU A 651 -6.39 -52.48 -22.97
N SER A 652 -6.80 -53.50 -23.73
CA SER A 652 -7.92 -53.42 -24.68
C SER A 652 -9.25 -53.11 -24.00
N GLN A 653 -9.51 -53.68 -22.83
CA GLN A 653 -10.72 -53.42 -22.05
C GLN A 653 -10.66 -52.06 -21.35
N ILE A 654 -9.49 -51.66 -20.85
CA ILE A 654 -9.27 -50.31 -20.31
C ILE A 654 -9.51 -49.26 -21.39
N ALA A 655 -9.01 -49.46 -22.60
CA ALA A 655 -9.25 -48.55 -23.72
C ALA A 655 -10.75 -48.37 -23.98
N ARG A 656 -11.51 -49.47 -24.02
CA ARG A 656 -12.96 -49.42 -24.23
C ARG A 656 -13.68 -48.70 -23.08
N GLN A 657 -13.40 -49.05 -21.83
CA GLN A 657 -14.07 -48.47 -20.65
C GLN A 657 -13.69 -47.01 -20.41
N SER A 658 -12.50 -46.59 -20.84
CA SER A 658 -12.08 -45.19 -20.81
C SER A 658 -12.53 -44.41 -22.05
N GLY A 659 -13.31 -44.99 -22.97
CA GLY A 659 -13.89 -44.30 -24.12
C GLY A 659 -12.98 -44.19 -25.36
N PHE A 660 -11.85 -44.89 -25.41
CA PHE A 660 -11.03 -44.97 -26.61
C PHE A 660 -11.53 -46.06 -27.57
N HIS A 661 -11.59 -45.74 -28.86
CA HIS A 661 -11.99 -46.67 -29.92
C HIS A 661 -10.92 -47.74 -30.24
N SER A 662 -9.66 -47.55 -29.78
CA SER A 662 -8.60 -48.54 -29.94
C SER A 662 -7.55 -48.44 -28.84
N GLU A 663 -6.98 -49.59 -28.47
CA GLU A 663 -5.86 -49.68 -27.53
C GLU A 663 -4.63 -48.89 -28.02
N THR A 664 -4.31 -48.98 -29.31
CA THR A 664 -3.18 -48.25 -29.89
C THR A 664 -3.34 -46.73 -29.77
N TYR A 665 -4.56 -46.22 -29.96
CA TYR A 665 -4.83 -44.79 -29.80
C TYR A 665 -4.74 -44.37 -28.32
N MET A 666 -5.27 -45.18 -27.41
CA MET A 666 -5.11 -44.96 -25.97
C MET A 666 -3.63 -44.90 -25.58
N ILE A 667 -2.81 -45.88 -25.99
CA ILE A 667 -1.38 -45.92 -25.64
C ILE A 667 -0.65 -44.66 -26.13
N ARG A 668 -0.93 -44.20 -27.36
CA ARG A 668 -0.32 -42.98 -27.91
C ARG A 668 -0.77 -41.72 -27.16
N ALA A 669 -2.06 -41.62 -26.84
CA ALA A 669 -2.60 -40.50 -26.08
C ALA A 669 -2.01 -40.44 -24.66
N PHE A 670 -1.96 -41.60 -23.99
CA PHE A 670 -1.40 -41.77 -22.66
C PHE A 670 0.10 -41.42 -22.63
N LYS A 671 0.90 -41.96 -23.56
CA LYS A 671 2.33 -41.64 -23.66
C LYS A 671 2.61 -40.16 -23.94
N ARG A 672 1.76 -39.51 -24.73
CA ARG A 672 1.88 -38.08 -25.01
C ARG A 672 1.61 -37.24 -23.76
N GLN A 673 0.70 -37.67 -22.89
CA GLN A 673 0.26 -36.91 -21.73
C GLN A 673 1.11 -37.20 -20.49
N GLU A 674 1.39 -38.47 -20.22
CA GLU A 674 2.04 -38.93 -18.98
C GLU A 674 3.53 -39.21 -19.16
N HIS A 675 4.04 -39.15 -20.41
CA HIS A 675 5.40 -39.55 -20.78
C HIS A 675 5.74 -41.01 -20.42
N LEU A 676 4.72 -41.84 -20.18
CA LEU A 676 4.78 -43.26 -19.86
C LEU A 676 3.74 -44.02 -20.69
N THR A 677 3.97 -45.30 -20.94
CA THR A 677 2.93 -46.18 -21.47
C THR A 677 1.95 -46.60 -20.35
N PRO A 678 0.69 -46.96 -20.70
CA PRO A 678 -0.27 -47.51 -19.74
C PRO A 678 0.28 -48.69 -18.93
N GLY A 679 1.09 -49.55 -19.56
CA GLY A 679 1.72 -50.70 -18.90
C GLY A 679 2.79 -50.28 -17.88
N GLU A 680 3.69 -49.36 -18.25
CA GLU A 680 4.67 -48.81 -17.30
C GLU A 680 3.99 -48.12 -16.12
N PHE A 681 2.94 -47.34 -16.37
CA PHE A 681 2.16 -46.70 -15.34
C PHE A 681 1.50 -47.70 -14.38
N ARG A 682 0.92 -48.79 -14.91
CA ARG A 682 0.32 -49.86 -14.11
C ARG A 682 1.32 -50.49 -13.15
N THR A 683 2.53 -50.78 -13.62
CA THR A 683 3.60 -51.37 -12.78
C THR A 683 3.97 -50.43 -11.64
N ILE A 684 4.16 -49.14 -11.94
CA ILE A 684 4.49 -48.11 -10.93
C ILE A 684 3.35 -47.97 -9.91
N ALA A 685 2.10 -47.93 -10.39
CA ALA A 685 0.92 -47.80 -9.52
C ALA A 685 0.74 -48.99 -8.59
N HIS A 686 1.00 -50.22 -9.06
CA HIS A 686 0.94 -51.42 -8.24
C HIS A 686 2.00 -51.40 -7.13
N GLN A 687 3.21 -50.93 -7.43
CA GLN A 687 4.30 -50.80 -6.45
C GLN A 687 4.03 -49.75 -5.36
N LEU A 688 3.21 -48.73 -5.64
CA LEU A 688 2.84 -47.69 -4.68
C LEU A 688 1.68 -48.09 -3.76
N ARG A 689 0.96 -49.18 -4.08
CA ARG A 689 -0.16 -49.72 -3.28
C ARG A 689 0.26 -50.87 -2.36
N SER A 690 1.32 -51.59 -2.72
CA SER A 690 1.99 -52.61 -1.88
C SER A 690 2.91 -51.96 -0.87
#